data_AF-A0A6N4WXR6-F1
#
_entry.id   AF-A0A6N4WXR6-F1
#
_cell.length_a   1.000
_cell.length_b   1.000
_cell.length_c   1.000
_cell.angle_alpha   90.00
_cell.angle_beta   90.00
_cell.angle_gamma   90.00
#
_symmetry.space_group_name_H-M   'P 1'
#
loop_
_entity.id
_entity.type
_entity.pdbx_description
1 polymer ?
#
loop_
_entity_poly.entity_id
_entity_poly.type
_entity_poly.pdbx_seq_one_letter_code
_entity_poly.pdbx_strand_id
1 'polypeptide(L)'
;MNTPAFTKLLVTAVTAVVWLCGSAFAGEALKSIETGHTIMKVRSASAGGAAFIVASTYEGTVLGVRYDGSIGWSQPLSGYMNHDIWCEDLTNDGNDEILIANADGAIYCLSASGNILWEFKPNEGGHVPPMYAVCVIRDAKQIPYVVCGGFDKSFYYLLANGQLVKEVKSRDYSTIRPFGPGASHLPKVNVHTINFLRPVPQPDGSDVLAMHASNNHMQGRGAIYQFKPLADQPYMDSGKLQVPTVVGDFNVCDPDGDGAYEILLGTSWLGKDAMTIYDPKTAKVSSYNLKKIGSAGYRVTQSVTIPDGESFRYLMLSGNYLVTVAPDLSAKSERKIKGTYAYNDVWQDATGRLLLASSQSGGSCIHILDTTQSGWQDAFVHLDPPGKIQAILKNTEEARQQLAAFEKPAWEREPIPVYSTWAKKKGIAKDKLVQDLIEHYDSPVFLNSCSSNKENWDRSAMPSEIYRNKRDKRMNYVLTQQQVLDKLIPNYEDAPGIAYWVGHGNDPYMYQLETTKKVLDAANGKKTVLILPELSDTFGDAGYVIGDLFNPLAEYAAENNANIFFRSKNVFWQGDIYLPEWSNVVSGRFAKSVVPSMEETTDRTMELSLVGRMGLWASGAVDAWGMRCSRDNPSFDRSRQHSYQRLPNHFLRTMVFSLANGSSYMNNTYVDMDHMGLALELVAKGALFVPKREEIVSFSPVHLSMKTPDEHYLSNAVNHKVTTYYDRDFEEQNPFVFGRTNAVWPAAPNTEWDFSRYAAGVADRRQHFIPPYPRGTVLITPPQAGVFADLDAPRGQMVDHLHPLYRDIMQEFISDGRHYYSADGKQTYAADEYYQTVAAAIEQGKAQLPLTVAGDVAWVAAQSADNHLRLTLVDSGYLNPQARTALVQFHAVKPIKVTDVLTGERLEMTNTDSVAIDVPLGLFRFIDIEFTK
;
A
#
# COMPACT_ATOMS: atom_id res chain seq x y z
N MET A 1 -16.54 27.03 26.99
CA MET A 1 -16.58 26.88 28.47
C MET A 1 -17.32 25.59 28.79
N ASN A 2 -16.76 24.79 29.71
CA ASN A 2 -17.19 23.46 30.17
C ASN A 2 -17.07 22.29 29.18
N THR A 3 -15.84 21.80 29.04
CA THR A 3 -15.50 20.47 28.51
C THR A 3 -15.65 19.42 29.62
N PRO A 4 -16.36 18.29 29.42
CA PRO A 4 -16.34 17.19 30.37
C PRO A 4 -15.12 16.30 30.09
N ALA A 5 -14.24 16.19 31.09
CA ALA A 5 -13.15 15.23 31.10
C ALA A 5 -13.71 13.81 31.21
N PHE A 6 -13.55 13.01 30.14
CA PHE A 6 -13.76 11.57 30.21
C PHE A 6 -12.53 10.92 30.86
N THR A 7 -12.63 10.65 32.15
CA THR A 7 -11.67 9.81 32.87
C THR A 7 -11.85 8.36 32.41
N LYS A 8 -10.94 7.85 31.57
CA LYS A 8 -10.82 6.41 31.30
C LYS A 8 -10.36 5.73 32.60
N LEU A 9 -11.26 4.99 33.25
CA LEU A 9 -10.92 4.11 34.36
C LEU A 9 -10.16 2.89 33.79
N LEU A 10 -8.83 2.86 33.93
CA LEU A 10 -8.05 1.65 33.74
C LEU A 10 -8.30 0.72 34.93
N VAL A 11 -8.99 -0.39 34.70
CA VAL A 11 -9.03 -1.50 35.66
C VAL A 11 -7.82 -2.38 35.36
N THR A 12 -6.70 -2.14 36.05
CA THR A 12 -5.51 -2.98 36.00
C THR A 12 -5.71 -4.15 36.99
N ALA A 13 -6.14 -5.30 36.49
CA ALA A 13 -6.07 -6.54 37.26
C ALA A 13 -4.62 -7.03 37.25
N VAL A 14 -3.87 -6.74 38.32
CA VAL A 14 -2.51 -7.27 38.51
C VAL A 14 -2.63 -8.76 38.84
N THR A 15 -2.47 -9.60 37.83
CA THR A 15 -2.28 -11.04 38.01
C THR A 15 -0.80 -11.31 37.77
N ALA A 16 -0.06 -11.71 38.80
CA ALA A 16 1.32 -12.16 38.64
C ALA A 16 1.33 -13.43 37.75
N VAL A 17 1.75 -13.30 36.50
CA VAL A 17 1.87 -14.43 35.57
C VAL A 17 3.20 -15.12 35.85
N VAL A 18 3.14 -16.28 36.50
CA VAL A 18 4.32 -17.15 36.67
C VAL A 18 4.58 -17.86 35.34
N TRP A 19 5.73 -17.59 34.73
CA TRP A 19 6.23 -18.30 33.55
C TRP A 19 6.82 -19.65 34.00
N LEU A 20 6.01 -20.70 33.99
CA LEU A 20 6.49 -22.08 34.16
C LEU A 20 7.04 -22.61 32.84
N CYS A 21 8.17 -23.31 32.88
CA CYS A 21 8.81 -23.95 31.71
C CYS A 21 7.86 -24.96 31.06
N GLY A 22 7.22 -24.56 29.95
CA GLY A 22 6.61 -25.49 29.01
C GLY A 22 7.65 -25.98 28.00
N SER A 23 8.27 -27.14 28.26
CA SER A 23 8.81 -27.99 27.18
C SER A 23 7.63 -28.78 26.58
N ALA A 24 7.44 -28.97 25.28
CA ALA A 24 8.46 -29.34 24.31
C ALA A 24 8.02 -29.02 22.86
N PHE A 25 8.89 -28.33 22.12
CA PHE A 25 8.98 -28.45 20.66
C PHE A 25 10.10 -29.46 20.35
N ALA A 26 9.95 -30.69 20.85
CA ALA A 26 10.96 -31.74 20.71
C ALA A 26 10.55 -32.72 19.60
N GLY A 27 11.37 -32.81 18.55
CA GLY A 27 11.24 -33.83 17.50
C GLY A 27 10.41 -33.46 16.27
N GLU A 28 9.82 -32.26 16.21
CA GLU A 28 9.15 -31.74 15.01
C GLU A 28 10.04 -30.73 14.29
N ALA A 29 10.12 -30.81 12.96
CA ALA A 29 10.91 -29.87 12.18
C ALA A 29 10.22 -28.49 12.02
N LEU A 30 8.89 -28.43 12.13
CA LEU A 30 8.10 -27.20 12.00
C LEU A 30 6.83 -27.24 12.86
N LYS A 31 6.51 -26.13 13.52
CA LYS A 31 5.21 -25.88 14.18
C LYS A 31 4.67 -24.50 13.81
N SER A 32 3.36 -24.42 13.65
CA SER A 32 2.65 -23.15 13.47
C SER A 32 1.85 -22.81 14.71
N ILE A 33 1.97 -21.57 15.20
CA ILE A 33 1.18 -21.02 16.29
C ILE A 33 0.18 -20.04 15.70
N GLU A 34 -1.11 -20.35 15.80
CA GLU A 34 -2.19 -19.45 15.39
C GLU A 34 -2.41 -18.37 16.46
N THR A 35 -2.35 -17.10 16.07
CA THR A 35 -2.41 -15.97 17.01
C THR A 35 -3.71 -15.15 16.91
N GLY A 36 -4.52 -15.36 15.87
CA GLY A 36 -5.65 -14.52 15.50
C GLY A 36 -5.25 -13.23 14.76
N HIS A 37 -3.97 -12.86 14.76
CA HIS A 37 -3.48 -11.57 14.26
C HIS A 37 -2.48 -11.73 13.12
N THR A 38 -2.51 -10.79 12.17
CA THR A 38 -1.46 -10.73 11.14
C THR A 38 -0.16 -10.23 11.78
N ILE A 39 0.81 -11.13 11.95
CA ILE A 39 2.09 -10.81 12.59
C ILE A 39 3.07 -10.24 11.56
N MET A 40 3.58 -9.05 11.86
CA MET A 40 4.52 -8.31 11.01
C MET A 40 5.97 -8.48 11.43
N LYS A 41 6.22 -8.75 12.72
CA LYS A 41 7.57 -8.91 13.30
C LYS A 41 7.58 -9.92 14.42
N VAL A 42 8.71 -10.61 14.58
CA VAL A 42 8.94 -11.57 15.66
C VAL A 42 10.33 -11.37 16.28
N ARG A 43 10.42 -11.45 17.60
CA ARG A 43 11.67 -11.48 18.38
C ARG A 43 11.56 -12.56 19.45
N SER A 44 12.68 -12.91 20.08
CA SER A 44 12.72 -13.75 21.27
C SER A 44 13.11 -12.91 22.49
N ALA A 45 12.50 -13.21 23.64
CA ALA A 45 12.77 -12.58 24.92
C ALA A 45 12.78 -13.63 26.04
N SER A 46 13.32 -13.30 27.20
CA SER A 46 13.41 -14.14 28.39
C SER A 46 12.72 -13.49 29.59
N ALA A 47 12.04 -14.29 30.41
CA ALA A 47 11.50 -13.86 31.71
C ALA A 47 11.88 -14.89 32.77
N GLY A 48 12.72 -14.53 33.74
CA GLY A 48 13.21 -15.44 34.77
C GLY A 48 13.92 -16.68 34.19
N GLY A 49 14.60 -16.53 33.05
CA GLY A 49 15.27 -17.61 32.32
C GLY A 49 14.37 -18.45 31.39
N ALA A 50 13.06 -18.18 31.34
CA ALA A 50 12.14 -18.84 30.41
C ALA A 50 11.98 -18.02 29.12
N ALA A 51 12.30 -18.61 27.97
CA ALA A 51 12.17 -17.96 26.67
C ALA A 51 10.70 -17.88 26.19
N PHE A 52 10.36 -16.77 25.55
CA PHE A 52 9.08 -16.55 24.86
C PHE A 52 9.30 -15.73 23.57
N ILE A 53 8.28 -15.75 22.71
CA ILE A 53 8.27 -15.03 21.45
C ILE A 53 7.54 -13.71 21.66
N VAL A 54 8.16 -12.61 21.25
CA VAL A 54 7.51 -11.30 21.14
C VAL A 54 7.03 -11.14 19.71
N ALA A 55 5.75 -10.87 19.51
CA ALA A 55 5.16 -10.71 18.18
C ALA A 55 4.44 -9.36 18.07
N SER A 56 4.68 -8.62 16.98
CA SER A 56 3.92 -7.39 16.68
C SER A 56 2.91 -7.65 15.58
N THR A 57 1.67 -7.23 15.83
CA THR A 57 0.58 -7.31 14.87
C THR A 57 0.64 -6.18 13.84
N TYR A 58 -0.19 -6.28 12.79
CA TYR A 58 -0.38 -5.23 11.78
C TYR A 58 -0.91 -3.91 12.37
N GLU A 59 -1.73 -3.99 13.42
CA GLU A 59 -2.32 -2.84 14.13
C GLU A 59 -1.37 -2.20 15.16
N GLY A 60 -0.19 -2.80 15.40
CA GLY A 60 0.76 -2.31 16.38
C GLY A 60 0.59 -2.86 17.80
N THR A 61 -0.32 -3.82 18.00
CA THR A 61 -0.41 -4.58 19.26
C THR A 61 0.82 -5.48 19.40
N VAL A 62 1.33 -5.61 20.62
CA VAL A 62 2.44 -6.53 20.93
C VAL A 62 1.91 -7.71 21.75
N LEU A 63 2.37 -8.91 21.41
CA LEU A 63 1.98 -10.17 22.08
C LEU A 63 3.22 -10.84 22.69
N GLY A 64 3.05 -11.39 23.89
CA GLY A 64 3.98 -12.38 24.46
C GLY A 64 3.43 -13.78 24.21
N VAL A 65 4.09 -14.55 23.35
CA VAL A 65 3.63 -15.89 22.90
C VAL A 65 4.59 -16.95 23.41
N ARG A 66 4.05 -17.97 24.08
CA ARG A 66 4.83 -19.11 24.57
C ARG A 66 5.14 -20.07 23.44
N TYR A 67 6.24 -20.82 23.54
CA TYR A 67 6.59 -21.85 22.55
C TYR A 67 5.61 -23.04 22.54
N ASP A 68 4.79 -23.22 23.59
CA ASP A 68 3.68 -24.17 23.58
C ASP A 68 2.52 -23.73 22.68
N GLY A 69 2.45 -22.44 22.30
CA GLY A 69 1.43 -21.84 21.45
C GLY A 69 0.45 -20.91 22.19
N SER A 70 0.49 -20.88 23.52
CA SER A 70 -0.38 -20.00 24.31
C SER A 70 0.07 -18.52 24.25
N ILE A 71 -0.90 -17.60 24.18
CA ILE A 71 -0.64 -16.16 24.31
C ILE A 71 -0.63 -15.83 25.80
N GLY A 72 0.54 -15.46 26.33
CA GLY A 72 0.73 -15.10 27.73
C GLY A 72 0.17 -13.70 28.05
N TRP A 73 0.33 -12.75 27.14
CA TRP A 73 -0.21 -11.40 27.26
C TRP A 73 -0.39 -10.72 25.89
N SER A 74 -1.21 -9.68 25.86
CA SER A 74 -1.45 -8.82 24.69
C SER A 74 -1.51 -7.36 25.16
N GLN A 75 -0.70 -6.50 24.55
CA GLN A 75 -0.61 -5.09 24.89
C GLN A 75 -0.88 -4.23 23.64
N PRO A 76 -2.08 -3.64 23.51
CA PRO A 76 -2.31 -2.58 22.55
C PRO A 76 -1.45 -1.36 22.87
N LEU A 77 -0.83 -0.76 21.84
CA LEU A 77 -0.08 0.50 21.94
C LEU A 77 -0.94 1.65 21.37
N SER A 78 -0.38 2.45 20.47
CA SER A 78 -1.02 3.60 19.84
C SER A 78 -2.09 3.25 18.79
N GLY A 79 -2.17 1.99 18.36
CA GLY A 79 -2.98 1.57 17.21
C GLY A 79 -2.32 1.80 15.84
N TYR A 80 -1.05 2.23 15.83
CA TYR A 80 -0.23 2.42 14.65
C TYR A 80 0.92 1.41 14.59
N MET A 81 1.43 1.18 13.38
CA MET A 81 2.44 0.16 13.10
C MET A 81 3.72 0.32 13.94
N ASN A 82 4.31 -0.81 14.33
CA ASN A 82 5.66 -0.89 14.89
C ASN A 82 6.69 -1.12 13.77
N HIS A 83 7.69 -0.24 13.66
CA HIS A 83 8.75 -0.28 12.65
C HIS A 83 9.96 -1.12 13.05
N ASP A 84 10.25 -1.25 14.35
CA ASP A 84 11.27 -2.16 14.89
C ASP A 84 10.95 -2.60 16.32
N ILE A 85 11.52 -3.73 16.72
CA ILE A 85 11.42 -4.30 18.08
C ILE A 85 12.79 -4.78 18.50
N TRP A 86 13.18 -4.44 19.73
CA TRP A 86 14.38 -4.94 20.40
C TRP A 86 14.00 -5.52 21.76
N CYS A 87 14.60 -6.63 22.15
CA CYS A 87 14.34 -7.29 23.44
C CYS A 87 15.69 -7.48 24.15
N GLU A 88 15.81 -6.93 25.35
CA GLU A 88 17.03 -7.04 26.15
C GLU A 88 16.77 -6.72 27.61
N ASP A 89 17.46 -7.42 28.52
CA ASP A 89 17.49 -7.12 29.94
C ASP A 89 18.25 -5.81 30.21
N LEU A 90 17.51 -4.70 30.32
CA LEU A 90 18.06 -3.36 30.56
C LEU A 90 18.49 -3.18 32.02
N THR A 91 17.95 -3.99 32.94
CA THR A 91 18.12 -3.79 34.38
C THR A 91 18.99 -4.86 35.06
N ASN A 92 19.43 -5.86 34.29
CA ASN A 92 20.12 -7.07 34.73
C ASN A 92 19.33 -7.85 35.80
N ASP A 93 18.00 -7.88 35.69
CA ASP A 93 17.12 -8.59 36.63
C ASP A 93 16.71 -10.00 36.15
N GLY A 94 17.18 -10.40 34.97
CA GLY A 94 16.87 -11.67 34.33
C GLY A 94 15.57 -11.65 33.51
N ASN A 95 14.95 -10.49 33.32
CA ASN A 95 13.79 -10.26 32.48
C ASN A 95 14.13 -9.29 31.36
N ASP A 96 13.84 -9.67 30.12
CA ASP A 96 14.03 -8.76 29.01
C ASP A 96 12.92 -7.71 28.97
N GLU A 97 13.31 -6.44 28.87
CA GLU A 97 12.43 -5.37 28.42
C GLU A 97 12.24 -5.45 26.91
N ILE A 98 11.03 -5.09 26.46
CA ILE A 98 10.67 -5.02 25.05
C ILE A 98 10.59 -3.56 24.63
N LEU A 99 11.50 -3.14 23.76
CA LEU A 99 11.56 -1.81 23.18
C LEU A 99 10.92 -1.81 21.80
N ILE A 100 10.05 -0.84 21.54
CA ILE A 100 9.27 -0.77 20.30
C ILE A 100 9.39 0.62 19.67
N ALA A 101 9.83 0.68 18.41
CA ALA A 101 9.78 1.89 17.60
C ALA A 101 8.44 1.96 16.85
N ASN A 102 7.61 2.96 17.16
CA ASN A 102 6.27 3.09 16.63
C ASN A 102 6.13 4.22 15.59
N ALA A 103 5.23 4.02 14.63
CA ALA A 103 4.95 4.99 13.56
C ALA A 103 4.31 6.30 14.06
N ASP A 104 3.82 6.33 15.31
CA ASP A 104 3.36 7.54 15.99
C ASP A 104 4.49 8.44 16.54
N GLY A 105 5.75 8.06 16.29
CA GLY A 105 6.97 8.77 16.68
C GLY A 105 7.48 8.47 18.08
N ALA A 106 6.89 7.52 18.80
CA ALA A 106 7.32 7.14 20.13
C ALA A 106 8.24 5.90 20.13
N ILE A 107 9.05 5.81 21.18
CA ILE A 107 9.56 4.54 21.71
C ILE A 107 8.70 4.14 22.90
N TYR A 108 8.20 2.91 22.88
CA TYR A 108 7.59 2.27 24.05
C TYR A 108 8.56 1.25 24.64
N CYS A 109 8.59 1.17 25.97
CA CYS A 109 9.25 0.09 26.69
C CYS A 109 8.21 -0.70 27.48
N LEU A 110 8.16 -2.01 27.25
CA LEU A 110 7.32 -2.94 28.00
C LEU A 110 8.19 -3.82 28.90
N SER A 111 7.67 -4.15 30.07
CA SER A 111 8.20 -5.26 30.87
C SER A 111 8.02 -6.59 30.16
N ALA A 112 8.73 -7.63 30.61
CA ALA A 112 8.53 -9.01 30.12
C ALA A 112 7.08 -9.55 30.27
N SER A 113 6.26 -8.92 31.12
CA SER A 113 4.83 -9.24 31.28
C SER A 113 3.90 -8.42 30.39
N GLY A 114 4.46 -7.57 29.50
CA GLY A 114 3.71 -6.76 28.55
C GLY A 114 3.25 -5.39 29.07
N ASN A 115 3.47 -5.05 30.34
CA ASN A 115 3.07 -3.74 30.88
C ASN A 115 4.00 -2.64 30.37
N ILE A 116 3.43 -1.50 29.96
CA ILE A 116 4.20 -0.29 29.60
C ILE A 116 4.93 0.22 30.85
N LEU A 117 6.25 0.30 30.77
CA LEU A 117 7.13 0.87 31.79
C LEU A 117 7.34 2.37 31.57
N TRP A 118 7.59 2.77 30.34
CA TRP A 118 7.79 4.16 29.95
C TRP A 118 7.59 4.37 28.45
N GLU A 119 7.42 5.64 28.06
CA GLU A 119 7.34 6.12 26.68
C GLU A 119 8.33 7.28 26.49
N PHE A 120 8.99 7.33 25.34
CA PHE A 120 9.79 8.48 24.91
C PHE A 120 9.28 9.00 23.57
N LYS A 121 8.96 10.30 23.50
CA LYS A 121 8.42 10.94 22.31
C LYS A 121 9.05 12.33 22.10
N PRO A 122 9.99 12.49 21.16
CA PRO A 122 10.72 13.75 20.98
C PRO A 122 9.93 14.83 20.22
N ASN A 123 8.82 14.46 19.56
CA ASN A 123 8.00 15.37 18.76
C ASN A 123 6.50 15.24 19.15
N GLU A 124 5.79 16.37 19.23
CA GLU A 124 4.38 16.44 19.66
C GLU A 124 3.52 17.20 18.62
N GLY A 125 2.24 17.45 18.93
CA GLY A 125 1.41 18.40 18.15
C GLY A 125 0.90 17.89 16.80
N GLY A 126 0.89 16.58 16.54
CA GLY A 126 0.35 16.04 15.31
C GLY A 126 1.27 16.18 14.08
N HIS A 127 2.50 16.66 14.24
CA HIS A 127 3.51 16.70 13.17
C HIS A 127 4.66 15.75 13.51
N VAL A 128 4.33 14.46 13.63
CA VAL A 128 5.21 13.49 14.25
C VAL A 128 5.71 12.47 13.22
N PRO A 129 6.97 12.58 12.76
CA PRO A 129 7.54 11.60 11.84
C PRO A 129 7.72 10.26 12.56
N PRO A 130 7.71 9.13 11.85
CA PRO A 130 7.79 7.82 12.46
C PRO A 130 9.14 7.60 13.17
N MET A 131 9.08 6.97 14.34
CA MET A 131 10.25 6.36 14.96
C MET A 131 10.49 5.01 14.27
N TYR A 132 11.72 4.76 13.82
CA TYR A 132 11.95 3.73 12.80
C TYR A 132 12.85 2.58 13.26
N ALA A 133 13.83 2.86 14.12
CA ALA A 133 14.77 1.85 14.60
C ALA A 133 15.06 2.04 16.10
N VAL A 134 15.31 0.92 16.79
CA VAL A 134 15.71 0.91 18.19
C VAL A 134 16.66 -0.26 18.46
N CYS A 135 17.65 -0.04 19.32
CA CYS A 135 18.46 -1.09 19.93
C CYS A 135 18.97 -0.64 21.29
N VAL A 136 19.79 -1.48 21.93
CA VAL A 136 20.51 -1.14 23.16
C VAL A 136 22.00 -1.33 22.89
N ILE A 137 22.82 -0.47 23.49
CA ILE A 137 24.28 -0.61 23.52
C ILE A 137 24.78 -0.44 24.95
N ARG A 138 25.87 -1.09 25.31
CA ARG A 138 26.53 -0.95 26.62
C ARG A 138 27.86 -0.23 26.49
N ASP A 139 28.16 0.65 27.44
CA ASP A 139 29.50 1.21 27.55
C ASP A 139 30.49 0.25 28.24
N ALA A 140 31.77 0.62 28.30
CA ALA A 140 32.79 -0.16 28.98
C ALA A 140 32.55 -0.33 30.50
N LYS A 141 31.62 0.43 31.09
CA LYS A 141 31.16 0.27 32.48
C LYS A 141 29.88 -0.56 32.57
N GLN A 142 29.45 -1.19 31.48
CA GLN A 142 28.23 -1.99 31.36
C GLN A 142 26.94 -1.20 31.60
N ILE A 143 26.97 0.13 31.45
CA ILE A 143 25.76 0.95 31.51
C ILE A 143 25.01 0.78 30.19
N PRO A 144 23.75 0.33 30.20
CA PRO A 144 22.95 0.21 28.99
C PRO A 144 22.36 1.57 28.58
N TYR A 145 22.41 1.84 27.29
CA TYR A 145 21.73 2.96 26.66
C TYR A 145 20.78 2.44 25.59
N VAL A 146 19.52 2.82 25.67
CA VAL A 146 18.58 2.62 24.57
C VAL A 146 18.92 3.64 23.50
N VAL A 147 19.16 3.18 22.28
CA VAL A 147 19.41 4.04 21.12
C VAL A 147 18.26 3.93 20.15
N CYS A 148 17.63 5.05 19.82
CA CYS A 148 16.51 5.10 18.89
C CYS A 148 16.63 6.24 17.89
N GLY A 149 16.01 6.09 16.72
CA GLY A 149 15.97 7.17 15.74
C GLY A 149 14.98 6.91 14.62
N GLY A 150 14.62 7.98 13.91
CA GLY A 150 13.56 7.94 12.93
C GLY A 150 13.77 8.91 11.78
N PHE A 151 12.65 9.42 11.30
CA PHE A 151 12.60 10.27 10.11
C PHE A 151 12.68 11.76 10.45
N ASP A 152 12.81 12.10 11.74
CA ASP A 152 13.17 13.45 12.21
C ASP A 152 14.64 13.84 11.94
N LYS A 153 15.45 12.87 11.46
CA LYS A 153 16.87 13.01 11.09
C LYS A 153 17.81 13.09 12.29
N SER A 154 17.33 12.66 13.45
CA SER A 154 18.10 12.54 14.69
C SER A 154 18.12 11.09 15.17
N PHE A 155 19.07 10.79 16.05
CA PHE A 155 18.99 9.64 16.93
C PHE A 155 19.25 10.07 18.37
N TYR A 156 18.77 9.28 19.32
CA TYR A 156 18.70 9.61 20.72
C TYR A 156 19.31 8.48 21.55
N TYR A 157 20.01 8.86 22.61
CA TYR A 157 20.43 7.96 23.68
C TYR A 157 19.52 8.20 24.88
N LEU A 158 18.90 7.13 25.38
CA LEU A 158 18.08 7.13 26.59
C LEU A 158 18.70 6.21 27.64
N LEU A 159 18.47 6.52 28.91
CA LEU A 159 18.73 5.60 30.01
C LEU A 159 17.71 4.45 30.00
N ALA A 160 17.97 3.39 30.77
CA ALA A 160 17.05 2.25 30.94
C ALA A 160 15.63 2.64 31.40
N ASN A 161 15.46 3.80 32.03
CA ASN A 161 14.16 4.33 32.46
C ASN A 161 13.50 5.28 31.43
N GLY A 162 14.03 5.37 30.21
CA GLY A 162 13.50 6.21 29.13
C GLY A 162 13.93 7.69 29.18
N GLN A 163 14.69 8.12 30.18
CA GLN A 163 15.15 9.50 30.26
C GLN A 163 16.18 9.81 29.16
N LEU A 164 15.95 10.90 28.44
CA LEU A 164 16.87 11.39 27.41
C LEU A 164 18.23 11.78 28.01
N VAL A 165 19.29 11.18 27.48
CA VAL A 165 20.68 11.53 27.78
C VAL A 165 21.22 12.49 26.73
N LYS A 166 21.00 12.17 25.45
CA LYS A 166 21.62 12.90 24.34
C LYS A 166 20.83 12.75 23.04
N GLU A 167 20.72 13.85 22.31
CA GLU A 167 20.31 13.87 20.90
C GLU A 167 21.57 14.05 20.03
N VAL A 168 21.65 13.32 18.91
CA VAL A 168 22.68 13.52 17.89
C VAL A 168 21.99 13.69 16.53
N LYS A 169 22.30 14.81 15.86
CA LYS A 169 21.66 15.19 14.59
C LYS A 169 22.51 14.73 13.42
N SER A 170 21.90 14.09 12.42
CA SER A 170 22.61 13.63 11.23
C SER A 170 23.42 14.72 10.54
N ARG A 171 22.91 15.96 10.53
CA ARG A 171 23.58 17.13 9.93
C ARG A 171 24.96 17.45 10.51
N ASP A 172 25.24 16.98 11.73
CA ASP A 172 26.46 17.32 12.46
C ASP A 172 27.62 16.37 12.13
N TYR A 173 27.36 15.23 11.45
CA TYR A 173 28.40 14.25 11.10
C TYR A 173 28.25 13.60 9.71
N SER A 174 27.05 13.63 9.11
CA SER A 174 26.75 12.89 7.88
C SER A 174 27.57 13.37 6.69
N THR A 175 28.01 12.41 5.89
CA THR A 175 28.70 12.62 4.61
C THR A 175 27.80 12.25 3.41
N ILE A 176 26.57 11.80 3.68
CA ILE A 176 25.64 11.33 2.65
C ILE A 176 25.19 12.51 1.79
N ARG A 177 25.36 12.35 0.48
CA ARG A 177 24.87 13.30 -0.53
C ARG A 177 23.64 12.75 -1.26
N PRO A 178 22.64 13.59 -1.56
CA PRO A 178 21.51 13.19 -2.38
C PRO A 178 21.96 12.82 -3.79
N PHE A 179 21.20 11.93 -4.42
CA PHE A 179 21.42 11.47 -5.79
C PHE A 179 20.28 11.94 -6.70
N GLY A 180 20.61 12.51 -7.87
CA GLY A 180 19.65 12.84 -8.93
C GLY A 180 19.91 14.20 -9.59
N PRO A 181 19.59 14.38 -10.89
CA PRO A 181 19.72 15.67 -11.56
C PRO A 181 18.58 16.63 -11.18
N GLY A 182 18.93 17.84 -10.72
CA GLY A 182 18.30 19.11 -11.11
C GLY A 182 16.79 19.35 -10.94
N ALA A 183 16.09 18.75 -9.98
CA ALA A 183 14.77 19.27 -9.58
C ALA A 183 14.96 20.45 -8.60
N SER A 184 14.09 21.46 -8.68
CA SER A 184 14.12 22.73 -7.91
C SER A 184 14.11 22.57 -6.37
N HIS A 185 14.03 21.35 -5.84
CA HIS A 185 13.93 21.03 -4.41
C HIS A 185 14.86 19.86 -4.03
N LEU A 186 16.16 19.99 -4.34
CA LEU A 186 17.14 18.98 -3.94
C LEU A 186 17.13 18.78 -2.42
N PRO A 187 17.23 17.54 -1.92
CA PRO A 187 17.33 17.28 -0.48
C PRO A 187 18.56 17.97 0.09
N LYS A 188 18.52 18.37 1.36
CA LYS A 188 19.70 18.92 2.07
C LYS A 188 20.86 17.91 1.98
N VAL A 189 22.05 18.38 1.60
CA VAL A 189 23.28 17.58 1.63
C VAL A 189 23.68 17.28 3.07
N ASN A 190 24.44 16.20 3.29
CA ASN A 190 24.96 15.83 4.61
C ASN A 190 23.84 15.61 5.64
N VAL A 191 22.70 15.05 5.20
CA VAL A 191 21.54 14.77 6.04
C VAL A 191 21.00 13.40 5.65
N HIS A 192 20.57 12.61 6.64
CA HIS A 192 19.97 11.30 6.43
C HIS A 192 18.88 11.04 7.47
N THR A 193 18.06 10.02 7.22
CA THR A 193 17.20 9.38 8.23
C THR A 193 17.84 8.08 8.70
N ILE A 194 17.33 7.53 9.80
CA ILE A 194 17.79 6.25 10.35
C ILE A 194 17.01 5.12 9.68
N ASN A 195 17.72 4.08 9.19
CA ASN A 195 17.10 2.86 8.64
C ASN A 195 17.27 1.66 9.58
N PHE A 196 18.45 1.50 10.19
CA PHE A 196 18.72 0.47 11.20
C PHE A 196 19.70 0.97 12.27
N LEU A 197 19.54 0.46 13.48
CA LEU A 197 20.46 0.62 14.61
C LEU A 197 20.70 -0.77 15.20
N ARG A 198 21.97 -1.20 15.33
CA ARG A 198 22.32 -2.48 15.94
C ARG A 198 23.59 -2.34 16.80
N PRO A 199 23.67 -3.04 17.95
CA PRO A 199 24.91 -3.19 18.68
C PRO A 199 25.88 -4.09 17.91
N VAL A 200 27.16 -3.78 17.99
CA VAL A 200 28.27 -4.64 17.59
C VAL A 200 29.12 -4.88 18.84
N PRO A 201 29.04 -6.07 19.46
CA PRO A 201 29.77 -6.36 20.69
C PRO A 201 31.29 -6.27 20.49
N GLN A 202 31.98 -5.83 21.54
CA GLN A 202 33.43 -5.64 21.57
C GLN A 202 34.09 -6.61 22.56
N PRO A 203 35.39 -6.96 22.37
CA PRO A 203 36.11 -7.87 23.27
C PRO A 203 36.20 -7.40 24.74
N ASP A 204 36.03 -6.10 25.01
CA ASP A 204 36.03 -5.54 26.36
C ASP A 204 34.65 -5.58 27.04
N GLY A 205 33.66 -6.19 26.39
CA GLY A 205 32.29 -6.31 26.86
C GLY A 205 31.42 -5.08 26.58
N SER A 206 31.98 -4.00 26.01
CA SER A 206 31.17 -2.87 25.53
C SER A 206 30.58 -3.16 24.16
N ASP A 207 29.68 -2.29 23.70
CA ASP A 207 29.14 -2.30 22.35
C ASP A 207 29.55 -1.04 21.59
N VAL A 208 29.63 -1.20 20.27
CA VAL A 208 29.60 -0.09 19.32
C VAL A 208 28.23 -0.03 18.69
N LEU A 209 27.69 1.18 18.52
CA LEU A 209 26.50 1.39 17.72
C LEU A 209 26.85 1.36 16.23
N ALA A 210 26.33 0.38 15.48
CA ALA A 210 26.33 0.41 14.03
C ALA A 210 24.97 0.91 13.51
N MET A 211 25.03 1.91 12.64
CA MET A 211 23.86 2.58 12.08
C MET A 211 23.86 2.49 10.57
N HIS A 212 22.81 1.93 9.97
CA HIS A 212 22.53 2.16 8.55
C HIS A 212 21.72 3.43 8.37
N ALA A 213 22.28 4.35 7.60
CA ALA A 213 21.73 5.67 7.32
C ALA A 213 21.43 5.83 5.83
N SER A 214 20.28 6.41 5.49
CA SER A 214 19.92 6.72 4.10
C SER A 214 19.10 8.00 4.01
N ASN A 215 19.18 8.70 2.88
CA ASN A 215 18.29 9.82 2.55
C ASN A 215 17.26 9.45 1.47
N ASN A 216 17.30 8.22 0.98
CA ASN A 216 16.43 7.74 -0.09
C ASN A 216 16.16 6.24 0.10
N HIS A 217 14.92 5.91 0.44
CA HIS A 217 14.49 4.53 0.72
C HIS A 217 14.20 3.70 -0.53
N MET A 218 14.40 4.25 -1.72
CA MET A 218 14.03 3.61 -2.98
C MET A 218 15.20 3.36 -3.92
N GLN A 219 16.30 4.07 -3.76
CA GLN A 219 17.47 4.05 -4.67
C GLN A 219 18.78 4.27 -3.90
N GLY A 220 18.70 4.87 -2.71
CA GLY A 220 19.86 5.13 -1.86
C GLY A 220 20.36 3.85 -1.21
N ARG A 221 21.65 3.57 -1.41
CA ARG A 221 22.34 2.46 -0.73
C ARG A 221 22.66 2.80 0.73
N GLY A 222 22.80 4.09 1.02
CA GLY A 222 23.16 4.59 2.35
C GLY A 222 24.64 4.46 2.68
N ALA A 223 24.93 4.69 3.96
CA ALA A 223 26.22 4.52 4.62
C ALA A 223 26.03 3.73 5.93
N ILE A 224 27.09 3.09 6.42
CA ILE A 224 27.19 2.60 7.79
C ILE A 224 28.08 3.56 8.58
N TYR A 225 27.54 4.05 9.69
CA TYR A 225 28.28 4.81 10.70
C TYR A 225 28.46 3.97 11.96
N GLN A 226 29.64 4.07 12.58
CA GLN A 226 29.90 3.43 13.88
C GLN A 226 30.26 4.45 14.95
N PHE A 227 29.54 4.40 16.06
CA PHE A 227 29.71 5.29 17.20
C PHE A 227 30.14 4.50 18.43
N LYS A 228 31.14 5.04 19.15
CA LYS A 228 31.31 4.68 20.55
C LYS A 228 30.12 5.23 21.35
N PRO A 229 29.73 4.57 22.46
CA PRO A 229 28.63 5.06 23.30
C PRO A 229 28.77 6.54 23.63
N LEU A 230 27.69 7.30 23.42
CA LEU A 230 27.56 8.75 23.65
C LEU A 230 28.49 9.66 22.81
N ALA A 231 29.21 9.14 21.82
CA ALA A 231 30.06 9.97 20.95
C ALA A 231 29.22 10.90 20.05
N ASP A 232 29.70 12.13 19.82
CA ASP A 232 29.10 13.08 18.86
C ASP A 232 29.40 12.74 17.40
N GLN A 233 30.52 12.06 17.17
CA GLN A 233 31.04 11.77 15.84
C GLN A 233 31.27 10.26 15.69
N PRO A 234 30.98 9.70 14.51
CA PRO A 234 31.30 8.32 14.23
C PRO A 234 32.82 8.19 14.13
N TYR A 235 33.39 7.12 14.69
CA TYR A 235 34.81 6.81 14.48
C TYR A 235 35.03 6.05 13.16
N MET A 236 33.96 5.52 12.56
CA MET A 236 33.99 4.91 11.23
C MET A 236 32.80 5.38 10.39
N ASP A 237 33.10 5.73 9.14
CA ASP A 237 32.14 6.02 8.08
C ASP A 237 32.51 5.15 6.87
N SER A 238 31.60 4.28 6.43
CA SER A 238 31.81 3.44 5.24
C SER A 238 31.84 4.24 3.93
N GLY A 239 31.40 5.50 3.97
CA GLY A 239 30.97 6.24 2.79
C GLY A 239 29.81 5.53 2.11
N LYS A 240 29.72 5.69 0.78
CA LYS A 240 28.70 5.02 -0.03
C LYS A 240 28.90 3.49 0.00
N LEU A 241 27.92 2.78 0.57
CA LEU A 241 27.97 1.32 0.66
C LEU A 241 28.04 0.65 -0.72
N GLN A 242 28.90 -0.36 -0.79
CA GLN A 242 29.10 -1.20 -1.98
C GLN A 242 28.13 -2.40 -1.99
N VAL A 243 26.85 -2.13 -1.77
CA VAL A 243 25.74 -3.10 -1.87
C VAL A 243 25.05 -3.03 -3.24
N PRO A 244 24.37 -4.10 -3.71
CA PRO A 244 23.71 -4.10 -5.01
C PRO A 244 22.63 -3.01 -5.16
N THR A 245 21.90 -2.74 -4.08
CA THR A 245 20.75 -1.83 -4.04
C THR A 245 20.39 -1.43 -2.60
N VAL A 246 19.23 -0.82 -2.38
CA VAL A 246 18.68 -0.41 -1.06
C VAL A 246 18.77 -1.56 -0.04
N VAL A 247 19.22 -1.23 1.17
CA VAL A 247 19.30 -2.16 2.32
C VAL A 247 17.93 -2.26 2.99
N GLY A 248 17.41 -3.49 3.00
CA GLY A 248 16.12 -3.88 3.55
C GLY A 248 16.20 -4.76 4.80
N ASP A 249 17.38 -5.29 5.14
CA ASP A 249 17.60 -6.10 6.35
C ASP A 249 18.97 -5.79 6.97
N PHE A 250 19.05 -6.02 8.29
CA PHE A 250 19.89 -5.38 9.34
C PHE A 250 20.29 -6.40 10.42
N ASN A 251 21.17 -7.37 10.14
CA ASN A 251 21.53 -8.40 11.13
C ASN A 251 23.03 -8.39 11.51
N VAL A 252 23.35 -8.54 12.80
CA VAL A 252 24.72 -8.65 13.34
C VAL A 252 24.92 -10.06 13.87
N CYS A 253 25.99 -10.73 13.46
CA CYS A 253 26.25 -12.12 13.85
C CYS A 253 27.74 -12.40 14.01
N ASP A 254 28.06 -13.44 14.78
CA ASP A 254 29.38 -14.07 14.86
C ASP A 254 29.21 -15.54 14.41
N PRO A 255 29.34 -15.80 13.10
CA PRO A 255 28.91 -17.04 12.47
C PRO A 255 29.87 -18.21 12.74
N ASP A 256 31.16 -17.94 12.97
CA ASP A 256 32.18 -18.95 13.28
C ASP A 256 32.60 -18.96 14.76
N GLY A 257 32.08 -18.03 15.56
CA GLY A 257 32.29 -17.98 17.01
C GLY A 257 33.69 -17.51 17.39
N ASP A 258 34.36 -16.76 16.52
CA ASP A 258 35.72 -16.26 16.74
C ASP A 258 35.77 -14.94 17.54
N GLY A 259 34.59 -14.37 17.87
CA GLY A 259 34.43 -13.09 18.55
C GLY A 259 34.58 -11.87 17.62
N ALA A 260 34.66 -12.06 16.31
CA ALA A 260 34.70 -11.03 15.29
C ALA A 260 33.37 -10.96 14.52
N TYR A 261 32.42 -10.22 15.09
CA TYR A 261 31.12 -9.98 14.47
C TYR A 261 31.19 -9.39 13.06
N GLU A 262 30.36 -9.91 12.15
CA GLU A 262 30.00 -9.27 10.89
C GLU A 262 28.56 -8.76 10.86
N ILE A 263 28.28 -7.97 9.82
CA ILE A 263 26.96 -7.42 9.55
C ILE A 263 26.43 -8.02 8.24
N LEU A 264 25.30 -8.71 8.32
CA LEU A 264 24.56 -9.20 7.16
C LEU A 264 23.54 -8.15 6.73
N LEU A 265 23.70 -7.66 5.50
CA LEU A 265 22.82 -6.68 4.86
C LEU A 265 22.01 -7.38 3.78
N GLY A 266 20.69 -7.39 3.93
CA GLY A 266 19.78 -7.88 2.90
C GLY A 266 19.19 -6.76 2.06
N THR A 267 18.85 -7.02 0.80
CA THR A 267 18.31 -6.00 -0.12
C THR A 267 16.79 -5.85 -0.03
N SER A 268 16.25 -4.64 -0.25
CA SER A 268 14.83 -4.42 -0.59
C SER A 268 14.68 -3.90 -2.03
N TRP A 269 14.32 -4.79 -2.98
CA TRP A 269 14.22 -4.39 -4.40
C TRP A 269 13.37 -5.35 -5.26
N LEU A 270 13.08 -4.90 -6.48
CA LEU A 270 12.47 -5.68 -7.54
C LEU A 270 13.53 -6.45 -8.37
N GLY A 271 13.78 -7.71 -8.03
CA GLY A 271 14.63 -8.60 -8.84
C GLY A 271 16.14 -8.35 -8.75
N LYS A 272 16.60 -7.69 -7.68
CA LYS A 272 18.02 -7.58 -7.29
C LYS A 272 18.23 -8.12 -5.87
N ASP A 273 17.65 -9.28 -5.63
CA ASP A 273 17.69 -9.95 -4.33
C ASP A 273 19.13 -10.38 -4.01
N ALA A 274 19.69 -9.94 -2.88
CA ALA A 274 21.05 -10.31 -2.46
C ALA A 274 21.22 -10.22 -0.94
N MET A 275 22.27 -10.90 -0.46
CA MET A 275 22.89 -10.70 0.85
C MET A 275 24.28 -10.12 0.67
N THR A 276 24.67 -9.18 1.52
CA THR A 276 26.03 -8.63 1.61
C THR A 276 26.54 -8.81 3.04
N ILE A 277 27.70 -9.43 3.19
CA ILE A 277 28.47 -9.48 4.43
C ILE A 277 29.32 -8.21 4.48
N TYR A 278 29.27 -7.47 5.58
CA TYR A 278 30.07 -6.29 5.86
C TYR A 278 30.90 -6.52 7.12
N ASP A 279 32.22 -6.34 7.00
CA ASP A 279 33.16 -6.39 8.11
C ASP A 279 33.19 -5.01 8.80
N PRO A 280 32.73 -4.90 10.07
CA PRO A 280 32.69 -3.62 10.77
C PRO A 280 34.07 -3.09 11.19
N LYS A 281 35.14 -3.89 11.15
CA LYS A 281 36.50 -3.42 11.45
C LYS A 281 37.18 -2.83 10.21
N THR A 282 36.94 -3.42 9.03
CA THR A 282 37.65 -3.04 7.79
C THR A 282 36.78 -2.34 6.74
N ALA A 283 35.45 -2.30 6.95
CA ALA A 283 34.45 -1.85 5.99
C ALA A 283 34.43 -2.62 4.65
N LYS A 284 35.09 -3.79 4.59
CA LYS A 284 35.06 -4.66 3.41
C LYS A 284 33.70 -5.32 3.28
N VAL A 285 33.30 -5.57 2.03
CA VAL A 285 32.06 -6.25 1.71
C VAL A 285 32.26 -7.43 0.78
N SER A 286 31.43 -8.46 0.99
CA SER A 286 31.31 -9.64 0.11
C SER A 286 29.82 -9.89 -0.14
N SER A 287 29.39 -10.07 -1.39
CA SER A 287 27.96 -10.19 -1.72
C SER A 287 27.62 -11.48 -2.44
N TYR A 288 26.50 -12.08 -2.06
CA TYR A 288 25.88 -13.21 -2.76
C TYR A 288 24.57 -12.77 -3.41
N ASN A 289 24.53 -12.77 -4.75
CA ASN A 289 23.36 -12.38 -5.53
C ASN A 289 22.45 -13.60 -5.78
N LEU A 290 21.20 -13.50 -5.36
CA LEU A 290 20.22 -14.55 -5.57
C LEU A 290 19.71 -14.50 -7.03
N LYS A 291 19.71 -15.66 -7.70
CA LYS A 291 19.21 -15.80 -9.08
C LYS A 291 18.03 -16.74 -9.12
N LYS A 292 17.09 -16.54 -10.06
CA LYS A 292 15.92 -17.43 -10.27
C LYS A 292 14.99 -17.57 -9.03
N ILE A 293 14.79 -16.48 -8.29
CA ILE A 293 13.89 -16.42 -7.11
C ILE A 293 12.51 -15.91 -7.56
N GLY A 294 11.71 -16.80 -8.16
CA GLY A 294 10.34 -16.51 -8.55
C GLY A 294 10.16 -15.44 -9.64
N SER A 295 8.91 -15.03 -9.84
CA SER A 295 8.52 -13.95 -10.75
C SER A 295 8.88 -12.57 -10.18
N ALA A 296 8.85 -11.55 -11.05
CA ALA A 296 9.07 -10.15 -10.64
C ALA A 296 8.06 -9.71 -9.57
N GLY A 297 8.58 -9.21 -8.45
CA GLY A 297 7.89 -8.53 -7.36
C GLY A 297 8.93 -7.96 -6.38
N TYR A 298 8.58 -6.91 -5.64
CA TYR A 298 9.48 -6.38 -4.61
C TYR A 298 9.52 -7.34 -3.43
N ARG A 299 10.73 -7.56 -2.91
CA ARG A 299 11.00 -8.42 -1.77
C ARG A 299 12.04 -7.77 -0.87
N VAL A 300 12.02 -8.18 0.39
CA VAL A 300 13.12 -8.00 1.33
C VAL A 300 13.83 -9.35 1.43
N THR A 301 15.13 -9.35 1.14
CA THR A 301 16.00 -10.48 1.50
C THR A 301 16.38 -10.29 2.95
N GLN A 302 16.11 -11.28 3.80
CA GLN A 302 16.47 -11.27 5.21
C GLN A 302 17.42 -12.43 5.50
N SER A 303 18.48 -12.18 6.25
CA SER A 303 19.60 -13.11 6.37
C SER A 303 19.93 -13.48 7.82
N VAL A 304 20.11 -14.78 8.04
CA VAL A 304 20.53 -15.39 9.30
C VAL A 304 21.57 -16.48 9.03
N THR A 305 22.16 -17.02 10.08
CA THR A 305 23.07 -18.18 10.00
C THR A 305 22.36 -19.42 10.52
N ILE A 306 22.69 -20.59 10.00
CA ILE A 306 22.18 -21.89 10.48
C ILE A 306 23.33 -22.88 10.64
N PRO A 307 23.24 -23.84 11.58
CA PRO A 307 24.28 -24.86 11.76
C PRO A 307 24.39 -25.82 10.56
N ASP A 308 25.61 -26.26 10.26
CA ASP A 308 25.93 -27.28 9.23
C ASP A 308 27.15 -28.10 9.67
N GLY A 309 26.90 -29.11 10.51
CA GLY A 309 27.95 -29.89 11.17
C GLY A 309 28.73 -29.03 12.17
N GLU A 310 30.06 -29.05 12.07
CA GLU A 310 30.96 -28.16 12.82
C GLU A 310 31.11 -26.76 12.19
N SER A 311 30.40 -26.50 11.09
CA SER A 311 30.40 -25.22 10.38
C SER A 311 28.99 -24.61 10.39
N PHE A 312 28.79 -23.59 9.56
CA PHE A 312 27.54 -22.88 9.41
C PHE A 312 27.20 -22.65 7.93
N ARG A 313 25.96 -22.24 7.67
CA ARG A 313 25.53 -21.72 6.37
C ARG A 313 24.83 -20.39 6.56
N TYR A 314 24.96 -19.51 5.57
CA TYR A 314 24.07 -18.37 5.46
C TYR A 314 22.73 -18.84 4.92
N LEU A 315 21.65 -18.47 5.58
CA LEU A 315 20.28 -18.66 5.12
C LEU A 315 19.67 -17.30 4.79
N MET A 316 19.01 -17.22 3.64
CA MET A 316 18.32 -16.02 3.17
C MET A 316 16.85 -16.33 2.91
N LEU A 317 15.94 -15.65 3.62
CA LEU A 317 14.53 -15.57 3.29
C LEU A 317 14.31 -14.49 2.24
N SER A 318 13.78 -14.84 1.06
CA SER A 318 13.42 -13.87 0.01
C SER A 318 12.13 -14.28 -0.68
N GLY A 319 11.04 -13.56 -0.36
CA GLY A 319 9.70 -13.94 -0.80
C GLY A 319 9.29 -15.30 -0.20
N ASN A 320 8.98 -16.27 -1.06
CA ASN A 320 8.62 -17.65 -0.67
C ASN A 320 9.80 -18.64 -0.76
N TYR A 321 11.04 -18.15 -0.79
CA TYR A 321 12.24 -18.98 -0.87
C TYR A 321 13.07 -18.85 0.40
N LEU A 322 13.55 -19.99 0.89
CA LEU A 322 14.74 -20.07 1.72
C LEU A 322 15.90 -20.50 0.82
N VAL A 323 16.97 -19.72 0.80
CA VAL A 323 18.20 -20.07 0.09
C VAL A 323 19.29 -20.25 1.10
N THR A 324 20.14 -21.27 0.93
CA THR A 324 21.32 -21.46 1.77
C THR A 324 22.59 -21.51 0.94
N VAL A 325 23.68 -20.96 1.46
CA VAL A 325 25.02 -21.01 0.83
C VAL A 325 26.06 -21.25 1.92
N ALA A 326 27.12 -21.98 1.58
CA ALA A 326 28.25 -22.22 2.48
C ALA A 326 29.05 -20.92 2.74
N PRO A 327 29.93 -20.90 3.76
CA PRO A 327 30.67 -19.70 4.14
C PRO A 327 31.55 -19.11 3.02
N ASP A 328 32.01 -19.95 2.09
CA ASP A 328 32.81 -19.56 0.92
C ASP A 328 32.02 -18.81 -0.17
N LEU A 329 30.71 -18.65 0.01
CA LEU A 329 29.76 -18.04 -0.94
C LEU A 329 29.77 -18.71 -2.33
N SER A 330 30.20 -19.97 -2.42
CA SER A 330 30.24 -20.70 -3.67
C SER A 330 28.83 -21.02 -4.16
N ALA A 331 28.49 -20.57 -5.37
CA ALA A 331 27.22 -20.88 -6.02
C ALA A 331 26.98 -22.39 -6.21
N LYS A 332 28.02 -23.23 -6.14
CA LYS A 332 27.88 -24.70 -6.18
C LYS A 332 27.30 -25.27 -4.89
N SER A 333 27.46 -24.56 -3.78
CA SER A 333 26.90 -24.96 -2.49
C SER A 333 25.45 -24.50 -2.31
N GLU A 334 24.91 -23.69 -3.24
CA GLU A 334 23.58 -23.12 -3.13
C GLU A 334 22.49 -24.20 -3.03
N ARG A 335 21.61 -24.07 -2.04
CA ARG A 335 20.36 -24.85 -1.97
C ARG A 335 19.18 -23.89 -1.95
N LYS A 336 18.22 -24.09 -2.85
CA LYS A 336 16.99 -23.30 -2.92
C LYS A 336 15.81 -24.16 -2.50
N ILE A 337 15.09 -23.70 -1.49
CA ILE A 337 13.92 -24.36 -0.93
C ILE A 337 12.75 -23.43 -1.17
N LYS A 338 11.78 -23.86 -1.96
CA LYS A 338 10.65 -23.03 -2.41
C LYS A 338 9.38 -23.48 -1.67
N GLY A 339 8.84 -22.62 -0.83
CA GLY A 339 7.52 -22.81 -0.21
C GLY A 339 6.39 -22.20 -1.04
N THR A 340 5.17 -22.29 -0.53
CA THR A 340 3.98 -21.74 -1.17
C THR A 340 3.83 -20.22 -0.94
N TYR A 341 4.07 -19.77 0.29
CA TYR A 341 3.82 -18.41 0.76
C TYR A 341 5.10 -17.63 1.08
N ALA A 342 4.99 -16.30 1.07
CA ALA A 342 6.04 -15.39 1.54
C ALA A 342 5.72 -14.90 2.96
N TYR A 343 6.74 -14.54 3.74
CA TYR A 343 6.62 -14.17 5.17
C TYR A 343 7.13 -12.75 5.45
N ASN A 344 6.58 -12.10 6.47
CA ASN A 344 6.91 -10.70 6.80
C ASN A 344 8.29 -10.53 7.44
N ASP A 345 8.73 -11.46 8.27
CA ASP A 345 9.94 -11.35 9.10
C ASP A 345 10.54 -12.74 9.33
N VAL A 346 11.85 -12.79 9.57
CA VAL A 346 12.55 -13.97 10.10
C VAL A 346 13.45 -13.56 11.26
N TRP A 347 13.41 -14.32 12.34
CA TRP A 347 14.27 -14.15 13.51
C TRP A 347 14.86 -15.49 13.93
N GLN A 348 16.11 -15.50 14.38
CA GLN A 348 16.70 -16.68 14.99
C GLN A 348 16.67 -16.55 16.51
N ASP A 349 16.06 -17.52 17.19
CA ASP A 349 16.05 -17.52 18.66
C ASP A 349 17.39 -18.00 19.25
N ALA A 350 17.54 -17.87 20.57
CA ALA A 350 18.76 -18.26 21.29
C ALA A 350 19.12 -19.76 21.17
N THR A 351 18.20 -20.60 20.69
CA THR A 351 18.45 -22.05 20.46
C THR A 351 18.80 -22.37 19.01
N GLY A 352 18.83 -21.35 18.13
CA GLY A 352 19.12 -21.50 16.71
C GLY A 352 17.90 -21.80 15.83
N ARG A 353 16.69 -21.87 16.41
CA ARG A 353 15.44 -22.08 15.63
C ARG A 353 15.03 -20.80 14.92
N LEU A 354 14.41 -20.94 13.76
CA LEU A 354 13.90 -19.81 12.99
C LEU A 354 12.44 -19.56 13.32
N LEU A 355 12.11 -18.32 13.67
CA LEU A 355 10.77 -17.80 13.81
C LEU A 355 10.43 -17.05 12.52
N LEU A 356 9.40 -17.50 11.80
CA LEU A 356 8.83 -16.77 10.66
C LEU A 356 7.55 -16.08 11.13
N ALA A 357 7.45 -14.77 10.87
CA ALA A 357 6.19 -14.04 11.06
C ALA A 357 5.12 -14.49 10.05
N SER A 358 3.93 -13.90 10.10
CA SER A 358 2.80 -14.35 9.28
C SER A 358 3.06 -14.23 7.78
N SER A 359 2.29 -15.01 7.02
CA SER A 359 2.26 -14.88 5.56
C SER A 359 1.92 -13.45 5.15
N GLN A 360 2.68 -12.90 4.20
CA GLN A 360 2.44 -11.59 3.58
C GLN A 360 1.03 -11.48 2.95
N SER A 361 0.38 -12.62 2.68
CA SER A 361 -0.98 -12.69 2.14
C SER A 361 -2.09 -12.46 3.18
N GLY A 362 -1.75 -12.00 4.39
CA GLY A 362 -2.71 -11.76 5.48
C GLY A 362 -2.95 -12.98 6.37
N GLY A 363 -1.94 -13.83 6.57
CA GLY A 363 -2.01 -14.98 7.48
C GLY A 363 -1.96 -14.55 8.95
N SER A 364 -2.17 -15.48 9.88
CA SER A 364 -2.28 -15.19 11.33
C SER A 364 -1.36 -16.01 12.22
N CYS A 365 -0.43 -16.74 11.62
CA CYS A 365 0.46 -17.65 12.32
C CYS A 365 1.86 -17.07 12.54
N ILE A 366 2.53 -17.56 13.58
CA ILE A 366 3.99 -17.58 13.71
C ILE A 366 4.45 -19.00 13.40
N HIS A 367 5.49 -19.18 12.61
CA HIS A 367 6.03 -20.52 12.29
C HIS A 367 7.41 -20.71 12.91
N ILE A 368 7.58 -21.76 13.69
CA ILE A 368 8.85 -22.15 14.30
C ILE A 368 9.43 -23.27 13.45
N LEU A 369 10.61 -23.06 12.88
CA LEU A 369 11.32 -24.01 12.02
C LEU A 369 12.66 -24.37 12.68
N ASP A 370 12.85 -25.64 13.02
CA ASP A 370 14.12 -26.15 13.57
C ASP A 370 14.97 -26.73 12.44
N THR A 371 16.02 -25.99 12.05
CA THR A 371 16.91 -26.38 10.95
C THR A 371 17.87 -27.51 11.29
N THR A 372 17.90 -27.96 12.55
CA THR A 372 18.72 -29.10 12.99
C THR A 372 18.04 -30.44 12.71
N GLN A 373 16.71 -30.45 12.50
CA GLN A 373 15.95 -31.67 12.23
C GLN A 373 16.09 -32.13 10.77
N SER A 374 16.35 -33.42 10.55
CA SER A 374 16.34 -34.02 9.22
C SER A 374 14.92 -34.00 8.63
N GLY A 375 14.65 -33.06 7.71
CA GLY A 375 13.33 -32.89 7.08
C GLY A 375 12.76 -31.47 7.16
N TRP A 376 13.45 -30.52 7.81
CA TRP A 376 12.99 -29.13 7.89
C TRP A 376 12.75 -28.46 6.52
N GLN A 377 13.54 -28.84 5.51
CA GLN A 377 13.39 -28.32 4.15
C GLN A 377 12.04 -28.74 3.56
N ASP A 378 11.69 -30.02 3.69
CA ASP A 378 10.41 -30.56 3.22
C ASP A 378 9.25 -29.98 4.03
N ALA A 379 9.42 -29.79 5.33
CA ALA A 379 8.42 -29.14 6.18
C ALA A 379 8.13 -27.71 5.71
N PHE A 380 9.14 -26.93 5.33
CA PHE A 380 8.95 -25.59 4.76
C PHE A 380 8.30 -25.62 3.36
N VAL A 381 8.69 -26.56 2.49
CA VAL A 381 8.09 -26.72 1.14
C VAL A 381 6.58 -26.94 1.25
N HIS A 382 6.16 -27.77 2.20
CA HIS A 382 4.76 -28.13 2.42
C HIS A 382 4.07 -27.28 3.49
N LEU A 383 4.69 -26.19 3.95
CA LEU A 383 4.07 -25.28 4.90
C LEU A 383 2.84 -24.62 4.26
N ASP A 384 1.68 -25.04 4.73
CA ASP A 384 0.39 -24.44 4.44
C ASP A 384 -0.15 -23.80 5.74
N PRO A 385 -0.03 -22.47 5.90
CA PRO A 385 -0.39 -21.79 7.14
C PRO A 385 -1.86 -22.04 7.51
N PRO A 386 -2.14 -22.47 8.75
CA PRO A 386 -3.52 -22.56 9.24
C PRO A 386 -4.12 -21.16 9.49
N GLY A 387 -5.29 -21.12 10.13
CA GLY A 387 -5.95 -19.86 10.51
C GLY A 387 -6.47 -19.07 9.31
N LYS A 388 -6.12 -17.78 9.25
CA LYS A 388 -6.69 -16.85 8.25
C LYS A 388 -6.51 -17.31 6.80
N ILE A 389 -5.37 -17.92 6.45
CA ILE A 389 -5.14 -18.38 5.07
C ILE A 389 -6.15 -19.45 4.65
N GLN A 390 -6.35 -20.48 5.49
CA GLN A 390 -7.33 -21.53 5.22
C GLN A 390 -8.76 -21.00 5.23
N ALA A 391 -9.07 -20.05 6.12
CA ALA A 391 -10.37 -19.40 6.15
C ALA A 391 -10.66 -18.64 4.85
N ILE A 392 -9.70 -17.88 4.31
CA ILE A 392 -9.86 -17.18 3.01
C ILE A 392 -10.14 -18.17 1.89
N LEU A 393 -9.35 -19.24 1.81
CA LEU A 393 -9.50 -20.26 0.76
C LEU A 393 -10.87 -20.93 0.84
N LYS A 394 -11.30 -21.33 2.05
CA LYS A 394 -12.62 -21.89 2.30
C LYS A 394 -13.74 -20.92 1.90
N ASN A 395 -13.69 -19.67 2.37
CA ASN A 395 -14.70 -18.66 2.06
C ASN A 395 -14.77 -18.37 0.55
N THR A 396 -13.64 -18.41 -0.16
CA THR A 396 -13.59 -18.21 -1.62
C THR A 396 -14.27 -19.35 -2.36
N GLU A 397 -14.02 -20.59 -1.93
CA GLU A 397 -14.66 -21.77 -2.49
C GLU A 397 -16.18 -21.78 -2.22
N GLU A 398 -16.59 -21.45 -1.00
CA GLU A 398 -18.01 -21.32 -0.65
C GLU A 398 -18.71 -20.24 -1.51
N ALA A 399 -18.07 -19.09 -1.74
CA ALA A 399 -18.63 -18.05 -2.61
C ALA A 399 -18.77 -18.51 -4.07
N ARG A 400 -17.83 -19.31 -4.60
CA ARG A 400 -17.96 -19.92 -5.93
C ARG A 400 -19.11 -20.91 -5.99
N GLN A 401 -19.29 -21.74 -4.97
CA GLN A 401 -20.40 -22.69 -4.90
C GLN A 401 -21.75 -21.98 -4.87
N GLN A 402 -21.87 -20.91 -4.07
CA GLN A 402 -23.08 -20.08 -4.04
C GLN A 402 -23.32 -19.39 -5.39
N LEU A 403 -22.28 -18.84 -6.01
CA LEU A 403 -22.35 -18.23 -7.34
C LEU A 403 -22.73 -19.24 -8.44
N ALA A 404 -22.38 -20.53 -8.29
CA ALA A 404 -22.78 -21.56 -9.24
C ALA A 404 -24.31 -21.75 -9.27
N ALA A 405 -24.99 -21.58 -8.14
CA ALA A 405 -26.44 -21.67 -7.99
C ALA A 405 -27.17 -20.33 -8.19
N PHE A 406 -26.44 -19.22 -8.30
CA PHE A 406 -27.02 -17.89 -8.46
C PHE A 406 -27.68 -17.69 -9.82
N GLU A 407 -28.88 -17.10 -9.81
CA GLU A 407 -29.58 -16.60 -10.99
C GLU A 407 -29.83 -15.10 -10.85
N LYS A 408 -29.53 -14.34 -11.91
CA LYS A 408 -29.76 -12.89 -11.92
C LYS A 408 -31.26 -12.59 -11.81
N PRO A 409 -31.70 -11.69 -10.91
CA PRO A 409 -33.10 -11.31 -10.82
C PRO A 409 -33.62 -10.69 -12.13
N ALA A 410 -34.85 -11.04 -12.52
CA ALA A 410 -35.44 -10.61 -13.79
C ALA A 410 -35.70 -9.09 -13.87
N TRP A 411 -35.82 -8.40 -12.74
CA TRP A 411 -36.00 -6.95 -12.66
C TRP A 411 -34.69 -6.17 -12.76
N GLU A 412 -33.54 -6.84 -12.59
CA GLU A 412 -32.24 -6.19 -12.69
C GLU A 412 -31.77 -6.17 -14.15
N ARG A 413 -31.26 -5.03 -14.60
CA ARG A 413 -30.75 -4.86 -15.97
C ARG A 413 -29.61 -5.85 -16.29
N GLU A 414 -29.35 -6.05 -17.58
CA GLU A 414 -28.18 -6.82 -17.99
C GLU A 414 -26.86 -6.14 -17.56
N PRO A 415 -25.78 -6.92 -17.31
CA PRO A 415 -24.47 -6.39 -17.01
C PRO A 415 -23.96 -5.42 -18.09
N ILE A 416 -23.32 -4.32 -17.67
CA ILE A 416 -22.62 -3.43 -18.61
C ILE A 416 -21.30 -4.04 -19.07
N PRO A 417 -20.75 -3.65 -20.24
CA PRO A 417 -19.42 -4.05 -20.65
C PRO A 417 -18.34 -3.59 -19.66
N VAL A 418 -17.55 -4.54 -19.15
CA VAL A 418 -16.35 -4.28 -18.35
C VAL A 418 -15.13 -4.74 -19.14
N TYR A 419 -14.28 -3.80 -19.56
CA TYR A 419 -13.15 -4.08 -20.45
C TYR A 419 -11.91 -4.54 -19.69
N SER A 420 -11.49 -5.78 -19.91
CA SER A 420 -10.20 -6.31 -19.47
C SER A 420 -9.13 -6.10 -20.54
N THR A 421 -8.02 -5.46 -20.19
CA THR A 421 -6.96 -5.06 -21.13
C THR A 421 -5.75 -6.01 -21.16
N TRP A 422 -5.88 -7.20 -20.57
CA TRP A 422 -4.76 -8.10 -20.29
C TRP A 422 -4.91 -9.54 -20.85
N ALA A 423 -5.92 -9.84 -21.67
CA ALA A 423 -6.27 -11.23 -22.05
C ALA A 423 -5.09 -12.04 -22.62
N LYS A 424 -4.42 -11.59 -23.69
CA LYS A 424 -3.27 -12.32 -24.29
C LYS A 424 -2.01 -12.36 -23.41
N LYS A 425 -1.93 -11.55 -22.35
CA LYS A 425 -0.73 -11.45 -21.52
C LYS A 425 -0.47 -12.78 -20.84
N LYS A 426 0.75 -13.31 -20.96
CA LYS A 426 1.18 -14.59 -20.34
C LYS A 426 0.26 -15.79 -20.64
N GLY A 427 -0.47 -15.76 -21.76
CA GLY A 427 -1.36 -16.85 -22.15
C GLY A 427 -2.67 -16.93 -21.37
N ILE A 428 -3.05 -15.89 -20.61
CA ILE A 428 -4.30 -15.92 -19.83
C ILE A 428 -5.54 -16.12 -20.73
N ALA A 429 -5.50 -15.67 -21.98
CA ALA A 429 -6.57 -15.93 -22.94
C ALA A 429 -6.81 -17.44 -23.15
N LYS A 430 -5.83 -18.32 -22.90
CA LYS A 430 -5.99 -19.78 -23.00
C LYS A 430 -6.49 -20.43 -21.70
N ASP A 431 -6.67 -19.64 -20.64
CA ASP A 431 -7.23 -20.12 -19.40
C ASP A 431 -8.67 -20.60 -19.62
N LYS A 432 -9.01 -21.76 -19.04
CA LYS A 432 -10.32 -22.39 -19.25
C LYS A 432 -11.47 -21.50 -18.78
N LEU A 433 -11.31 -20.83 -17.65
CA LEU A 433 -12.33 -19.92 -17.13
C LEU A 433 -12.52 -18.74 -18.10
N VAL A 434 -11.44 -18.15 -18.60
CA VAL A 434 -11.55 -17.03 -19.55
C VAL A 434 -12.24 -17.43 -20.85
N GLN A 435 -11.92 -18.60 -21.39
CA GLN A 435 -12.59 -19.11 -22.60
C GLN A 435 -14.08 -19.34 -22.38
N ASP A 436 -14.45 -19.96 -21.25
CA ASP A 436 -15.85 -20.19 -20.87
C ASP A 436 -16.62 -18.87 -20.73
N LEU A 437 -16.00 -17.86 -20.11
CA LEU A 437 -16.61 -16.53 -19.97
C LEU A 437 -16.83 -15.85 -21.33
N ILE A 438 -15.86 -15.94 -22.24
CA ILE A 438 -15.96 -15.35 -23.60
C ILE A 438 -17.06 -16.04 -24.42
N GLU A 439 -17.27 -17.34 -24.25
CA GLU A 439 -18.25 -18.12 -25.02
C GLU A 439 -19.69 -17.85 -24.57
N HIS A 440 -19.90 -17.60 -23.26
CA HIS A 440 -21.24 -17.58 -22.68
C HIS A 440 -21.73 -16.20 -22.20
N TYR A 441 -20.86 -15.18 -22.13
CA TYR A 441 -21.22 -13.88 -21.58
C TYR A 441 -20.65 -12.71 -22.39
N ASP A 442 -21.43 -11.64 -22.53
CA ASP A 442 -21.01 -10.40 -23.20
C ASP A 442 -20.10 -9.51 -22.35
N SER A 443 -20.05 -9.74 -21.04
CA SER A 443 -19.21 -9.04 -20.07
C SER A 443 -18.65 -10.05 -19.06
N PRO A 444 -17.39 -9.94 -18.62
CA PRO A 444 -16.40 -8.95 -19.00
C PRO A 444 -15.85 -9.15 -20.43
N VAL A 445 -15.50 -8.05 -21.09
CA VAL A 445 -14.95 -8.04 -22.46
C VAL A 445 -13.43 -8.17 -22.40
N PHE A 446 -12.88 -9.24 -22.98
CA PHE A 446 -11.45 -9.52 -22.98
C PHE A 446 -10.74 -8.96 -24.22
N LEU A 447 -10.03 -7.83 -24.04
CA LEU A 447 -9.23 -7.22 -25.10
C LEU A 447 -7.86 -7.90 -25.23
N ASN A 448 -7.39 -8.02 -26.47
CA ASN A 448 -6.06 -8.51 -26.74
C ASN A 448 -5.01 -7.52 -26.24
N SER A 449 -4.19 -7.95 -25.28
CA SER A 449 -3.04 -7.16 -24.81
C SER A 449 -1.87 -7.31 -25.78
N CYS A 450 -1.41 -6.20 -26.35
CA CYS A 450 -0.41 -6.18 -27.41
C CYS A 450 0.84 -5.40 -26.99
N SER A 451 1.98 -5.77 -27.57
CA SER A 451 3.24 -5.05 -27.42
C SER A 451 4.07 -5.13 -28.69
N SER A 452 4.73 -4.05 -29.05
CA SER A 452 5.74 -4.00 -30.10
C SER A 452 7.01 -3.28 -29.62
N ASN A 453 8.13 -3.53 -30.31
CA ASN A 453 9.25 -2.59 -30.28
C ASN A 453 8.78 -1.21 -30.74
N LYS A 454 9.55 -0.17 -30.41
CA LYS A 454 9.13 1.23 -30.59
C LYS A 454 9.56 1.75 -31.94
N GLU A 455 8.85 2.77 -32.40
CA GLU A 455 9.06 3.37 -33.70
C GLU A 455 10.32 4.24 -33.68
N ASN A 456 11.22 4.01 -34.63
CA ASN A 456 12.35 4.89 -34.87
C ASN A 456 11.94 5.95 -35.90
N TRP A 457 11.32 7.02 -35.42
CA TRP A 457 10.85 8.11 -36.27
C TRP A 457 11.62 9.40 -36.02
N ASP A 458 11.66 10.26 -37.03
CA ASP A 458 12.42 11.51 -36.98
C ASP A 458 11.69 12.57 -36.15
N ARG A 459 12.27 12.92 -35.01
CA ARG A 459 11.77 13.96 -34.10
C ARG A 459 12.45 15.32 -34.31
N SER A 460 13.36 15.44 -35.28
CA SER A 460 14.22 16.64 -35.46
C SER A 460 13.45 17.95 -35.58
N ALA A 461 12.23 17.90 -36.12
CA ALA A 461 11.33 19.04 -36.26
C ALA A 461 10.55 19.44 -35.00
N MET A 462 10.59 18.63 -33.92
CA MET A 462 9.87 18.94 -32.68
C MET A 462 10.40 20.22 -32.03
N PRO A 463 9.56 21.22 -31.72
CA PRO A 463 10.02 22.44 -31.05
C PRO A 463 10.66 22.18 -29.68
N SER A 464 10.08 21.28 -28.88
CA SER A 464 10.62 20.92 -27.57
C SER A 464 11.93 20.12 -27.71
N GLU A 465 13.05 20.74 -27.32
CA GLU A 465 14.36 20.07 -27.30
C GLU A 465 14.37 18.87 -26.34
N ILE A 466 13.61 18.95 -25.24
CA ILE A 466 13.48 17.86 -24.26
C ILE A 466 12.91 16.63 -24.96
N TYR A 467 11.71 16.72 -25.54
CA TYR A 467 11.03 15.56 -26.12
C TYR A 467 11.60 15.12 -27.48
N ARG A 468 12.26 16.03 -28.20
CA ARG A 468 13.09 15.70 -29.37
C ARG A 468 14.13 14.63 -29.03
N ASN A 469 14.81 14.80 -27.89
CA ASN A 469 15.91 13.95 -27.46
C ASN A 469 15.52 12.86 -26.44
N LYS A 470 14.37 12.99 -25.77
CA LYS A 470 13.91 12.05 -24.74
C LYS A 470 13.57 10.69 -25.37
N ARG A 471 14.06 9.61 -24.76
CA ARG A 471 13.75 8.21 -25.10
C ARG A 471 13.72 7.38 -23.83
N ASP A 472 12.80 6.42 -23.74
CA ASP A 472 12.80 5.47 -22.63
C ASP A 472 13.91 4.44 -22.85
N LYS A 473 14.98 4.54 -22.05
CA LYS A 473 16.19 3.70 -22.18
C LYS A 473 15.92 2.20 -21.99
N ARG A 474 14.74 1.81 -21.50
CA ARG A 474 14.32 0.41 -21.34
C ARG A 474 13.74 -0.19 -22.63
N MET A 475 13.47 0.64 -23.64
CA MET A 475 12.77 0.27 -24.86
C MET A 475 13.70 0.29 -26.08
N ASN A 476 13.38 -0.54 -27.08
CA ASN A 476 14.12 -0.60 -28.35
C ASN A 476 13.36 0.15 -29.45
N TYR A 477 13.92 1.27 -29.93
CA TYR A 477 13.37 2.09 -31.00
C TYR A 477 13.98 1.68 -32.34
N VAL A 478 13.37 0.70 -33.00
CA VAL A 478 13.98 0.02 -34.16
C VAL A 478 13.00 -0.24 -35.30
N LEU A 479 11.71 0.02 -35.10
CA LEU A 479 10.69 -0.28 -36.11
C LEU A 479 10.39 0.94 -36.98
N THR A 480 10.07 0.72 -38.25
CA THR A 480 9.37 1.71 -39.08
C THR A 480 7.88 1.77 -38.72
N GLN A 481 7.17 2.82 -39.16
CA GLN A 481 5.71 2.91 -39.02
C GLN A 481 5.01 1.62 -39.49
N GLN A 482 5.30 1.16 -40.72
CA GLN A 482 4.66 -0.03 -41.28
C GLN A 482 4.91 -1.28 -40.42
N GLN A 483 6.13 -1.46 -39.92
CA GLN A 483 6.46 -2.60 -39.05
C GLN A 483 5.74 -2.54 -37.69
N VAL A 484 5.40 -1.34 -37.19
CA VAL A 484 4.54 -1.20 -36.01
C VAL A 484 3.12 -1.64 -36.37
N LEU A 485 2.57 -1.17 -37.49
CA LEU A 485 1.23 -1.51 -37.97
C LEU A 485 1.08 -3.03 -38.18
N ASP A 486 2.04 -3.66 -38.88
CA ASP A 486 2.08 -5.10 -39.15
C ASP A 486 2.13 -5.94 -37.85
N LYS A 487 2.59 -5.36 -36.74
CA LYS A 487 2.63 -6.02 -35.43
C LYS A 487 1.39 -5.80 -34.60
N LEU A 488 0.71 -4.67 -34.74
CA LEU A 488 -0.43 -4.31 -33.91
C LEU A 488 -1.76 -4.70 -34.56
N ILE A 489 -1.97 -4.37 -35.84
CA ILE A 489 -3.25 -4.56 -36.54
C ILE A 489 -3.75 -6.02 -36.55
N PRO A 490 -2.90 -7.05 -36.79
CA PRO A 490 -3.37 -8.43 -36.77
C PRO A 490 -3.96 -8.88 -35.41
N ASN A 491 -3.70 -8.15 -34.32
CA ASN A 491 -4.29 -8.49 -33.03
C ASN A 491 -5.78 -8.16 -32.92
N TYR A 492 -6.36 -7.44 -33.88
CA TYR A 492 -7.82 -7.30 -33.98
C TYR A 492 -8.49 -8.57 -34.52
N GLU A 493 -7.76 -9.48 -35.16
CA GLU A 493 -8.32 -10.76 -35.63
C GLU A 493 -8.84 -11.58 -34.45
N ASP A 494 -10.06 -12.09 -34.59
CA ASP A 494 -10.77 -12.91 -33.59
C ASP A 494 -10.79 -12.33 -32.17
N ALA A 495 -10.81 -11.00 -32.06
CA ALA A 495 -10.92 -10.31 -30.79
C ALA A 495 -11.91 -9.14 -30.84
N PRO A 496 -12.55 -8.81 -29.71
CA PRO A 496 -13.44 -7.64 -29.60
C PRO A 496 -12.68 -6.31 -29.65
N GLY A 497 -11.35 -6.34 -29.49
CA GLY A 497 -10.50 -5.17 -29.54
C GLY A 497 -9.09 -5.44 -28.99
N ILE A 498 -8.27 -4.39 -28.94
CA ILE A 498 -6.90 -4.47 -28.44
C ILE A 498 -6.62 -3.43 -27.35
N ALA A 499 -5.58 -3.68 -26.55
CA ALA A 499 -5.00 -2.73 -25.62
C ALA A 499 -3.48 -2.76 -25.69
N TYR A 500 -2.82 -1.60 -25.81
CA TYR A 500 -1.36 -1.51 -25.88
C TYR A 500 -0.82 -0.20 -25.33
N TRP A 501 0.47 -0.18 -24.98
CA TRP A 501 1.13 1.03 -24.54
C TRP A 501 1.43 1.94 -25.72
N VAL A 502 0.88 3.16 -25.70
CA VAL A 502 1.12 4.18 -26.74
C VAL A 502 2.28 5.12 -26.37
N GLY A 503 2.61 5.23 -25.09
CA GLY A 503 3.70 6.03 -24.55
C GLY A 503 4.03 5.65 -23.11
N HIS A 504 4.96 6.38 -22.47
CA HIS A 504 5.29 6.28 -21.04
C HIS A 504 5.80 7.64 -20.52
N GLY A 505 5.74 7.93 -19.22
CA GLY A 505 6.27 9.20 -18.66
C GLY A 505 7.74 9.49 -19.00
N ASN A 506 8.55 8.44 -19.16
CA ASN A 506 9.93 8.52 -19.63
C ASN A 506 10.08 8.84 -21.12
N ASP A 507 9.07 8.56 -21.95
CA ASP A 507 8.98 8.98 -23.36
C ASP A 507 7.53 8.83 -23.86
N PRO A 508 6.76 9.92 -23.97
CA PRO A 508 5.38 9.85 -24.45
C PRO A 508 5.29 9.56 -25.96
N TYR A 509 6.36 9.80 -26.72
CA TYR A 509 6.38 9.71 -28.19
C TYR A 509 6.92 8.37 -28.71
N MET A 510 6.60 7.27 -28.04
CA MET A 510 7.03 5.91 -28.46
C MET A 510 6.64 5.57 -29.90
N TYR A 511 5.57 6.20 -30.38
CA TYR A 511 5.11 6.20 -31.76
C TYR A 511 4.83 7.66 -32.16
N GLN A 512 4.93 7.99 -33.45
CA GLN A 512 4.38 9.25 -33.93
C GLN A 512 2.84 9.19 -33.87
N LEU A 513 2.18 10.36 -33.73
CA LEU A 513 0.73 10.47 -33.63
C LEU A 513 0.03 9.75 -34.81
N GLU A 514 0.54 9.95 -36.02
CA GLU A 514 0.00 9.34 -37.25
C GLU A 514 0.02 7.81 -37.23
N THR A 515 1.05 7.19 -36.65
CA THR A 515 1.11 5.73 -36.51
C THR A 515 -0.04 5.23 -35.63
N THR A 516 -0.33 5.95 -34.54
CA THR A 516 -1.44 5.60 -33.66
C THR A 516 -2.79 5.78 -34.34
N LYS A 517 -2.99 6.87 -35.09
CA LYS A 517 -4.22 7.09 -35.88
C LYS A 517 -4.50 5.95 -36.86
N LYS A 518 -3.48 5.51 -37.61
CA LYS A 518 -3.60 4.37 -38.53
C LYS A 518 -3.97 3.05 -37.84
N VAL A 519 -3.54 2.83 -36.60
CA VAL A 519 -3.98 1.67 -35.79
C VAL A 519 -5.45 1.78 -35.40
N LEU A 520 -5.93 2.99 -35.11
CA LEU A 520 -7.34 3.24 -34.79
C LEU A 520 -8.23 3.08 -36.03
N ASP A 521 -7.80 3.58 -37.20
CA ASP A 521 -8.54 3.42 -38.46
C ASP A 521 -8.70 1.95 -38.84
N ALA A 522 -7.65 1.16 -38.62
CA ALA A 522 -7.65 -0.27 -38.88
C ALA A 522 -8.53 -1.09 -37.91
N ALA A 523 -8.97 -0.50 -36.79
CA ALA A 523 -9.83 -1.18 -35.82
C ALA A 523 -11.22 -1.51 -36.39
N ASN A 524 -11.67 -0.78 -37.42
CA ASN A 524 -12.97 -0.96 -38.09
C ASN A 524 -14.15 -1.07 -37.08
N GLY A 525 -14.20 -0.14 -36.13
CA GLY A 525 -15.22 -0.08 -35.08
C GLY A 525 -14.96 -0.94 -33.83
N LYS A 526 -13.94 -1.80 -33.83
CA LYS A 526 -13.52 -2.56 -32.63
C LYS A 526 -12.92 -1.67 -31.56
N LYS A 527 -12.96 -2.12 -30.31
CA LYS A 527 -12.48 -1.34 -29.17
C LYS A 527 -10.95 -1.20 -29.20
N THR A 528 -10.45 0.01 -28.97
CA THR A 528 -9.01 0.23 -28.74
C THR A 528 -8.75 0.93 -27.43
N VAL A 529 -7.88 0.35 -26.60
CA VAL A 529 -7.45 0.98 -25.34
C VAL A 529 -5.96 1.35 -25.42
N LEU A 530 -5.70 2.64 -25.54
CA LEU A 530 -4.38 3.24 -25.60
C LEU A 530 -3.90 3.51 -24.18
N ILE A 531 -2.98 2.68 -23.69
CA ILE A 531 -2.47 2.79 -22.32
C ILE A 531 -1.32 3.79 -22.29
N LEU A 532 -1.42 4.81 -21.43
CA LEU A 532 -0.39 5.82 -21.24
C LEU A 532 0.04 5.88 -19.77
N PRO A 533 1.08 5.14 -19.35
CA PRO A 533 1.56 5.10 -17.97
C PRO A 533 2.51 6.23 -17.62
N GLU A 534 2.42 6.68 -16.38
CA GLU A 534 3.37 7.55 -15.66
C GLU A 534 3.58 8.95 -16.26
N LEU A 535 2.70 9.42 -17.15
CA LEU A 535 2.76 10.82 -17.60
C LEU A 535 2.32 11.73 -16.43
N SER A 536 3.29 12.40 -15.81
CA SER A 536 3.10 13.16 -14.57
C SER A 536 4.06 14.35 -14.44
N ASP A 537 4.79 14.71 -15.49
CA ASP A 537 5.68 15.87 -15.44
C ASP A 537 4.82 17.14 -15.33
N THR A 538 4.69 17.70 -14.13
CA THR A 538 4.08 19.02 -13.86
C THR A 538 5.08 20.17 -13.94
N PHE A 539 6.34 19.87 -14.24
CA PHE A 539 7.41 20.85 -14.34
C PHE A 539 8.11 20.75 -15.71
N GLY A 540 8.12 21.85 -16.49
CA GLY A 540 8.75 21.94 -17.82
C GLY A 540 7.75 22.05 -18.99
N ASP A 541 8.07 21.43 -20.13
CA ASP A 541 7.28 21.42 -21.38
C ASP A 541 6.03 20.50 -21.31
N ALA A 542 5.41 20.35 -20.13
CA ALA A 542 4.23 19.49 -19.95
C ALA A 542 3.08 19.89 -20.88
N GLY A 543 2.78 21.19 -20.92
CA GLY A 543 1.77 21.76 -21.82
C GLY A 543 2.06 21.50 -23.31
N TYR A 544 3.33 21.37 -23.70
CA TYR A 544 3.67 20.98 -25.07
C TYR A 544 3.20 19.57 -25.39
N VAL A 545 3.51 18.56 -24.56
CA VAL A 545 3.06 17.17 -24.81
C VAL A 545 1.54 17.07 -24.79
N ILE A 546 0.89 17.80 -23.86
CA ILE A 546 -0.57 17.80 -23.79
C ILE A 546 -1.18 18.40 -25.05
N GLY A 547 -0.69 19.55 -25.51
CA GLY A 547 -1.19 20.20 -26.72
C GLY A 547 -0.85 19.48 -28.03
N ASP A 548 0.37 18.94 -28.15
CA ASP A 548 0.92 18.38 -29.40
C ASP A 548 0.56 16.90 -29.61
N LEU A 549 0.46 16.12 -28.53
CA LEU A 549 0.20 14.68 -28.60
C LEU A 549 -1.12 14.27 -27.96
N PHE A 550 -1.35 14.64 -26.69
CA PHE A 550 -2.48 14.12 -25.93
C PHE A 550 -3.82 14.61 -26.47
N ASN A 551 -3.99 15.93 -26.63
CA ASN A 551 -5.26 16.53 -27.07
C ASN A 551 -5.64 16.04 -28.48
N PRO A 552 -4.76 16.07 -29.51
CA PRO A 552 -5.11 15.58 -30.84
C PRO A 552 -5.43 14.07 -30.85
N LEU A 553 -4.77 13.30 -29.99
CA LEU A 553 -5.07 11.87 -29.84
C LEU A 553 -6.42 11.64 -29.14
N ALA A 554 -6.75 12.44 -28.13
CA ALA A 554 -8.01 12.35 -27.41
C ALA A 554 -9.21 12.72 -28.29
N GLU A 555 -9.07 13.73 -29.14
CA GLU A 555 -10.06 14.10 -30.16
C GLU A 555 -10.26 12.95 -31.15
N TYR A 556 -9.18 12.42 -31.71
CA TYR A 556 -9.26 11.33 -32.68
C TYR A 556 -9.85 10.05 -32.06
N ALA A 557 -9.48 9.73 -30.82
CA ALA A 557 -9.98 8.56 -30.11
C ALA A 557 -11.51 8.63 -29.86
N ALA A 558 -12.04 9.84 -29.63
CA ALA A 558 -13.47 10.06 -29.40
C ALA A 558 -14.35 9.68 -30.60
N GLU A 559 -13.78 9.73 -31.82
CA GLU A 559 -14.47 9.40 -33.07
C GLU A 559 -14.27 7.93 -33.51
N ASN A 560 -13.35 7.19 -32.87
CA ASN A 560 -12.87 5.89 -33.37
C ASN A 560 -13.01 4.73 -32.36
N ASN A 561 -14.05 4.75 -31.50
CA ASN A 561 -14.28 3.75 -30.44
C ASN A 561 -13.02 3.41 -29.63
N ALA A 562 -12.27 4.46 -29.26
CA ALA A 562 -11.00 4.30 -28.58
C ALA A 562 -10.95 5.10 -27.29
N ASN A 563 -10.14 4.63 -26.34
CA ASN A 563 -9.90 5.31 -25.08
C ASN A 563 -8.41 5.44 -24.79
N ILE A 564 -8.01 6.61 -24.32
CA ILE A 564 -6.75 6.82 -23.62
C ILE A 564 -6.96 6.42 -22.16
N PHE A 565 -6.44 5.24 -21.82
CA PHE A 565 -6.39 4.75 -20.45
C PHE A 565 -5.18 5.37 -19.75
N PHE A 566 -5.44 6.47 -19.06
CA PHE A 566 -4.41 7.32 -18.49
C PHE A 566 -4.03 6.81 -17.10
N ARG A 567 -2.81 6.28 -16.96
CA ARG A 567 -2.29 5.73 -15.71
C ARG A 567 -1.32 6.73 -15.08
N SER A 568 -1.84 7.63 -14.26
CA SER A 568 -1.03 8.63 -13.57
C SER A 568 -0.51 8.13 -12.22
N LYS A 569 0.46 8.86 -11.65
CA LYS A 569 1.07 8.57 -10.35
C LYS A 569 0.69 9.63 -9.32
N ASN A 570 0.97 9.34 -8.06
CA ASN A 570 0.95 10.31 -6.96
C ASN A 570 -0.46 10.93 -6.80
N VAL A 571 -0.54 12.24 -6.57
CA VAL A 571 -1.79 12.97 -6.32
C VAL A 571 -2.51 13.48 -7.57
N PHE A 572 -2.19 12.95 -8.75
CA PHE A 572 -2.64 13.51 -10.02
C PHE A 572 -4.15 13.78 -10.10
N TRP A 573 -4.99 12.84 -9.63
CA TRP A 573 -6.46 12.94 -9.75
C TRP A 573 -7.12 13.89 -8.74
N GLN A 574 -6.36 14.35 -7.76
CA GLN A 574 -6.76 15.31 -6.73
C GLN A 574 -5.78 16.50 -6.68
N GLY A 575 -5.05 16.72 -7.77
CA GLY A 575 -3.93 17.64 -7.84
C GLY A 575 -3.68 18.05 -9.29
N ASP A 576 -2.67 17.45 -9.94
CA ASP A 576 -2.16 17.86 -11.26
C ASP A 576 -3.26 18.02 -12.34
N ILE A 577 -4.33 17.21 -12.32
CA ILE A 577 -5.45 17.32 -13.28
C ILE A 577 -6.17 18.68 -13.23
N TYR A 578 -6.05 19.43 -12.13
CA TYR A 578 -6.67 20.75 -11.94
C TYR A 578 -5.75 21.91 -12.35
N LEU A 579 -4.63 21.61 -13.02
CA LEU A 579 -3.78 22.62 -13.67
C LEU A 579 -4.35 23.02 -15.05
N PRO A 580 -4.06 24.25 -15.53
CA PRO A 580 -4.65 24.79 -16.77
C PRO A 580 -4.48 23.91 -18.01
N GLU A 581 -3.36 23.17 -18.12
CA GLU A 581 -3.04 22.29 -19.24
C GLU A 581 -4.07 21.16 -19.41
N TRP A 582 -4.71 20.75 -18.32
CA TRP A 582 -5.67 19.65 -18.26
C TRP A 582 -7.14 20.10 -18.35
N SER A 583 -7.38 21.40 -18.55
CA SER A 583 -8.72 22.01 -18.62
C SER A 583 -9.67 21.31 -19.61
N ASN A 584 -9.17 20.81 -20.75
CA ASN A 584 -9.99 20.06 -21.71
C ASN A 584 -10.54 18.73 -21.14
N VAL A 585 -9.80 18.06 -20.25
CA VAL A 585 -10.32 16.85 -19.57
C VAL A 585 -11.34 17.27 -18.51
N VAL A 586 -10.99 18.23 -17.66
CA VAL A 586 -11.84 18.70 -16.55
C VAL A 586 -13.17 19.30 -17.04
N SER A 587 -13.18 19.93 -18.22
CA SER A 587 -14.38 20.51 -18.81
C SER A 587 -15.32 19.48 -19.44
N GLY A 588 -14.88 18.23 -19.61
CA GLY A 588 -15.64 17.18 -20.28
C GLY A 588 -15.49 17.12 -21.80
N ARG A 589 -14.63 17.95 -22.40
CA ARG A 589 -14.39 17.90 -23.86
C ARG A 589 -13.92 16.52 -24.33
N PHE A 590 -13.17 15.82 -23.50
CA PHE A 590 -12.67 14.46 -23.80
C PHE A 590 -13.38 13.35 -23.03
N ALA A 591 -14.63 13.58 -22.61
CA ALA A 591 -15.31 12.65 -21.71
C ALA A 591 -15.41 11.22 -22.27
N LYS A 592 -15.64 11.11 -23.59
CA LYS A 592 -15.76 9.82 -24.30
C LYS A 592 -14.44 9.07 -24.48
N SER A 593 -13.31 9.78 -24.52
CA SER A 593 -12.03 9.22 -24.93
C SER A 593 -11.02 9.08 -23.80
N VAL A 594 -11.14 9.82 -22.69
CA VAL A 594 -10.22 9.67 -21.55
C VAL A 594 -10.83 8.78 -20.48
N VAL A 595 -10.06 7.77 -20.04
CA VAL A 595 -10.42 6.91 -18.90
C VAL A 595 -9.38 7.10 -17.81
N PRO A 596 -9.73 7.80 -16.72
CA PRO A 596 -8.85 7.95 -15.57
C PRO A 596 -8.53 6.61 -14.94
N SER A 597 -7.26 6.35 -14.73
CA SER A 597 -6.74 5.17 -14.08
C SER A 597 -5.46 5.50 -13.34
N MET A 598 -4.82 4.49 -12.78
CA MET A 598 -3.94 4.68 -11.66
C MET A 598 -2.64 3.87 -11.79
N GLU A 599 -1.56 4.42 -11.22
CA GLU A 599 -0.25 3.81 -11.06
C GLU A 599 0.25 4.06 -9.61
N GLU A 600 -0.39 3.45 -8.60
CA GLU A 600 -0.09 3.68 -7.17
C GLU A 600 1.25 3.13 -6.68
N THR A 601 2.18 2.79 -7.57
CA THR A 601 3.52 2.45 -7.14
C THR A 601 4.05 3.64 -6.35
N THR A 602 4.18 3.50 -5.01
CA THR A 602 4.62 4.51 -4.04
C THR A 602 3.60 5.53 -3.53
N ASP A 603 2.35 5.46 -3.97
CA ASP A 603 1.33 6.39 -3.49
C ASP A 603 1.11 6.24 -1.97
N ARG A 604 0.64 7.33 -1.36
CA ARG A 604 0.30 7.48 0.06
C ARG A 604 -1.19 7.75 0.28
N THR A 605 -1.91 8.03 -0.81
CA THR A 605 -3.26 8.61 -0.79
C THR A 605 -4.20 7.93 -1.80
N MET A 606 -4.17 6.60 -1.83
CA MET A 606 -4.94 5.80 -2.79
C MET A 606 -6.45 6.03 -2.66
N GLU A 607 -6.92 6.32 -1.44
CA GLU A 607 -8.30 6.71 -1.15
C GLU A 607 -8.69 8.03 -1.82
N LEU A 608 -7.75 8.99 -1.95
CA LEU A 608 -7.95 10.27 -2.64
C LEU A 608 -7.90 10.09 -4.15
N SER A 609 -6.96 9.27 -4.65
CA SER A 609 -6.89 8.88 -6.07
C SER A 609 -8.18 8.20 -6.54
N LEU A 610 -8.78 7.35 -5.70
CA LEU A 610 -10.08 6.73 -5.96
C LEU A 610 -11.18 7.79 -6.12
N VAL A 611 -11.39 8.64 -5.13
CA VAL A 611 -12.49 9.61 -5.16
C VAL A 611 -12.27 10.79 -6.10
N GLY A 612 -11.03 11.10 -6.49
CA GLY A 612 -10.71 12.05 -7.55
C GLY A 612 -11.12 11.53 -8.93
N ARG A 613 -10.83 10.26 -9.25
CA ARG A 613 -11.27 9.65 -10.51
C ARG A 613 -12.78 9.47 -10.56
N MET A 614 -13.37 9.03 -9.45
CA MET A 614 -14.83 8.93 -9.33
C MET A 614 -15.49 10.30 -9.40
N GLY A 615 -14.89 11.36 -8.84
CA GLY A 615 -15.45 12.70 -8.89
C GLY A 615 -15.42 13.32 -10.29
N LEU A 616 -14.36 13.09 -11.07
CA LEU A 616 -14.35 13.44 -12.51
C LEU A 616 -15.42 12.67 -13.30
N TRP A 617 -15.64 11.40 -12.97
CA TRP A 617 -16.68 10.59 -13.60
C TRP A 617 -18.08 11.08 -13.22
N ALA A 618 -18.32 11.28 -11.92
CA ALA A 618 -19.58 11.78 -11.37
C ALA A 618 -19.94 13.17 -11.90
N SER A 619 -18.94 14.06 -12.11
CA SER A 619 -19.16 15.40 -12.63
C SER A 619 -19.38 15.46 -14.14
N GLY A 620 -19.30 14.34 -14.86
CA GLY A 620 -19.36 14.31 -16.33
C GLY A 620 -18.10 14.77 -17.05
N ALA A 621 -16.97 14.95 -16.35
CA ALA A 621 -15.70 15.26 -17.00
C ALA A 621 -15.17 14.06 -17.81
N VAL A 622 -15.50 12.84 -17.39
CA VAL A 622 -15.23 11.58 -18.11
C VAL A 622 -16.43 10.65 -18.09
N ASP A 623 -16.59 9.80 -19.11
CA ASP A 623 -17.70 8.83 -19.22
C ASP A 623 -17.44 7.52 -18.47
N ALA A 624 -16.16 7.21 -18.23
CA ALA A 624 -15.73 5.99 -17.55
C ALA A 624 -14.43 6.20 -16.77
N TRP A 625 -14.20 5.34 -15.78
CA TRP A 625 -12.95 5.27 -15.03
C TRP A 625 -12.49 3.81 -14.86
N GLY A 626 -11.20 3.62 -14.67
CA GLY A 626 -10.56 2.31 -14.68
C GLY A 626 -9.83 1.96 -13.40
N MET A 627 -9.64 0.67 -13.14
CA MET A 627 -8.87 0.14 -12.02
C MET A 627 -7.60 -0.59 -12.47
N ARG A 628 -6.67 -0.77 -11.53
CA ARG A 628 -5.43 -1.54 -11.73
C ARG A 628 -5.03 -2.27 -10.46
N CYS A 629 -4.76 -3.57 -10.58
CA CYS A 629 -4.03 -4.34 -9.58
C CYS A 629 -2.61 -4.63 -10.08
N SER A 630 -1.62 -4.39 -9.22
CA SER A 630 -0.22 -4.66 -9.53
C SER A 630 0.56 -5.06 -8.30
N ARG A 631 1.52 -5.98 -8.46
CA ARG A 631 2.32 -6.55 -7.36
C ARG A 631 3.10 -5.53 -6.53
N ASP A 632 3.22 -4.29 -6.98
CA ASP A 632 3.88 -3.22 -6.25
C ASP A 632 2.94 -2.38 -5.38
N ASN A 633 1.62 -2.49 -5.55
CA ASN A 633 0.62 -1.81 -4.71
C ASN A 633 0.82 -2.11 -3.20
N PRO A 634 1.21 -3.33 -2.79
CA PRO A 634 1.53 -3.64 -1.40
C PRO A 634 2.84 -3.04 -0.87
N SER A 635 3.40 -1.99 -1.48
CA SER A 635 4.63 -1.32 -1.04
C SER A 635 4.38 0.11 -0.52
N PHE A 636 4.08 0.27 0.78
CA PHE A 636 4.03 1.59 1.42
C PHE A 636 5.39 1.96 2.04
N ASP A 637 6.03 1.07 2.80
CA ASP A 637 7.43 1.26 3.19
C ASP A 637 8.37 0.80 2.06
N ARG A 638 9.19 1.72 1.53
CA ARG A 638 10.11 1.41 0.43
C ARG A 638 11.46 0.90 0.91
N SER A 639 11.80 1.12 2.18
CA SER A 639 12.93 0.45 2.83
C SER A 639 12.60 -1.01 3.13
N ARG A 640 11.31 -1.37 3.29
CA ARG A 640 10.82 -2.73 3.59
C ARG A 640 9.68 -3.16 2.65
N GLN A 641 10.00 -3.42 1.39
CA GLN A 641 9.01 -3.72 0.34
C GLN A 641 8.52 -5.18 0.36
N HIS A 642 7.59 -5.49 1.25
CA HIS A 642 6.91 -6.79 1.33
C HIS A 642 5.72 -6.88 0.36
N SER A 643 6.02 -7.11 -0.92
CA SER A 643 4.99 -7.11 -1.99
C SER A 643 4.96 -8.41 -2.79
N TYR A 644 5.21 -9.53 -2.10
CA TYR A 644 5.25 -10.86 -2.70
C TYR A 644 4.13 -11.77 -2.20
N GLN A 645 2.92 -11.22 -2.08
CA GLN A 645 1.71 -11.96 -1.74
C GLN A 645 1.47 -13.09 -2.73
N ARG A 646 1.23 -14.29 -2.19
CA ARG A 646 1.06 -15.54 -2.95
C ARG A 646 -0.39 -16.00 -3.02
N LEU A 647 -1.24 -15.47 -2.15
CA LEU A 647 -2.69 -15.51 -2.22
C LEU A 647 -3.19 -14.06 -2.38
N PRO A 648 -3.50 -13.59 -3.61
CA PRO A 648 -3.78 -12.18 -3.88
C PRO A 648 -5.20 -11.73 -3.48
N ASN A 649 -5.62 -12.08 -2.26
CA ASN A 649 -6.95 -11.79 -1.75
C ASN A 649 -7.26 -10.28 -1.65
N HIS A 650 -6.24 -9.48 -1.38
CA HIS A 650 -6.33 -8.02 -1.41
C HIS A 650 -6.68 -7.48 -2.81
N PHE A 651 -6.19 -8.10 -3.89
CA PHE A 651 -6.57 -7.71 -5.25
C PHE A 651 -7.97 -8.17 -5.63
N LEU A 652 -8.37 -9.39 -5.22
CA LEU A 652 -9.74 -9.85 -5.42
C LEU A 652 -10.75 -8.87 -4.82
N ARG A 653 -10.55 -8.47 -3.56
CA ARG A 653 -11.41 -7.48 -2.88
C ARG A 653 -11.35 -6.09 -3.51
N THR A 654 -10.17 -5.60 -3.91
CA THR A 654 -10.04 -4.32 -4.63
C THR A 654 -10.76 -4.34 -5.98
N MET A 655 -10.73 -5.47 -6.70
CA MET A 655 -11.49 -5.64 -7.94
C MET A 655 -12.99 -5.49 -7.67
N VAL A 656 -13.53 -6.27 -6.73
CA VAL A 656 -14.96 -6.21 -6.37
C VAL A 656 -15.37 -4.81 -5.94
N PHE A 657 -14.58 -4.17 -5.06
CA PHE A 657 -14.87 -2.81 -4.59
C PHE A 657 -14.84 -1.76 -5.71
N SER A 658 -13.84 -1.81 -6.60
CA SER A 658 -13.73 -0.83 -7.70
C SER A 658 -14.85 -1.00 -8.73
N LEU A 659 -15.21 -2.25 -9.03
CA LEU A 659 -16.31 -2.59 -9.94
C LEU A 659 -17.66 -2.19 -9.34
N ALA A 660 -17.89 -2.42 -8.05
CA ALA A 660 -19.09 -1.95 -7.36
C ALA A 660 -19.20 -0.41 -7.35
N ASN A 661 -18.07 0.31 -7.36
CA ASN A 661 -18.02 1.77 -7.52
C ASN A 661 -18.15 2.25 -8.99
N GLY A 662 -18.47 1.35 -9.93
CA GLY A 662 -18.75 1.69 -11.33
C GLY A 662 -17.51 1.72 -12.24
N SER A 663 -16.37 1.17 -11.83
CA SER A 663 -15.23 1.03 -12.75
C SER A 663 -15.60 0.07 -13.88
N SER A 664 -15.36 0.48 -15.13
CA SER A 664 -15.67 -0.31 -16.33
C SER A 664 -14.43 -0.76 -17.11
N TYR A 665 -13.23 -0.50 -16.58
CA TYR A 665 -11.97 -0.90 -17.21
C TYR A 665 -11.01 -1.52 -16.20
N MET A 666 -10.40 -2.64 -16.56
CA MET A 666 -9.42 -3.36 -15.72
C MET A 666 -8.07 -3.47 -16.44
N ASN A 667 -7.01 -2.94 -15.82
CA ASN A 667 -5.62 -3.08 -16.30
C ASN A 667 -4.71 -3.79 -15.29
N ASN A 668 -5.04 -5.03 -14.94
CA ASN A 668 -4.25 -5.80 -13.97
C ASN A 668 -2.90 -6.25 -14.56
N THR A 669 -1.81 -5.95 -13.86
CA THR A 669 -0.46 -6.35 -14.27
C THR A 669 -0.06 -7.72 -13.72
N TYR A 670 -0.75 -8.14 -12.66
CA TYR A 670 -0.69 -9.46 -12.05
C TYR A 670 -2.10 -10.04 -11.94
N VAL A 671 -2.26 -11.27 -12.42
CA VAL A 671 -3.51 -12.02 -12.39
C VAL A 671 -3.18 -13.43 -11.95
N ASP A 672 -3.94 -13.90 -10.97
CA ASP A 672 -3.99 -15.29 -10.51
C ASP A 672 -5.42 -15.75 -10.81
N MET A 673 -5.62 -16.55 -11.85
CA MET A 673 -6.97 -16.91 -12.30
C MET A 673 -7.68 -17.82 -11.29
N ASP A 674 -6.93 -18.66 -10.58
CA ASP A 674 -7.48 -19.58 -9.58
C ASP A 674 -8.16 -18.79 -8.45
N HIS A 675 -7.61 -17.66 -8.03
CA HIS A 675 -8.19 -16.85 -6.95
C HIS A 675 -8.93 -15.60 -7.44
N MET A 676 -8.28 -14.76 -8.26
CA MET A 676 -8.86 -13.50 -8.75
C MET A 676 -9.92 -13.71 -9.84
N GLY A 677 -10.00 -14.90 -10.45
CA GLY A 677 -11.00 -15.25 -11.45
C GLY A 677 -12.45 -15.12 -10.94
N LEU A 678 -12.66 -15.29 -9.63
CA LEU A 678 -13.98 -15.14 -9.00
C LEU A 678 -14.60 -13.75 -9.29
N ALA A 679 -13.82 -12.67 -9.32
CA ALA A 679 -14.37 -11.36 -9.68
C ALA A 679 -14.92 -11.30 -11.11
N LEU A 680 -14.33 -12.05 -12.04
CA LEU A 680 -14.78 -12.11 -13.44
C LEU A 680 -16.07 -12.91 -13.57
N GLU A 681 -16.15 -14.05 -12.86
CA GLU A 681 -17.36 -14.87 -12.75
C GLU A 681 -18.54 -14.07 -12.17
N LEU A 682 -18.27 -13.27 -11.12
CA LEU A 682 -19.27 -12.42 -10.48
C LEU A 682 -19.82 -11.33 -11.40
N VAL A 683 -18.96 -10.68 -12.20
CA VAL A 683 -19.37 -9.70 -13.20
C VAL A 683 -20.21 -10.38 -14.29
N ALA A 684 -19.74 -11.52 -14.80
CA ALA A 684 -20.39 -12.22 -15.90
C ALA A 684 -21.82 -12.65 -15.57
N LYS A 685 -22.01 -13.22 -14.39
CA LYS A 685 -23.34 -13.65 -13.92
C LYS A 685 -24.23 -12.51 -13.43
N GLY A 686 -23.70 -11.29 -13.28
CA GLY A 686 -24.44 -10.15 -12.71
C GLY A 686 -24.63 -10.22 -11.19
N ALA A 687 -23.96 -11.14 -10.49
CA ALA A 687 -24.00 -11.19 -9.03
C ALA A 687 -23.33 -9.95 -8.40
N LEU A 688 -22.22 -9.51 -9.01
CA LEU A 688 -21.63 -8.21 -8.75
C LEU A 688 -22.24 -7.18 -9.71
N PHE A 689 -23.12 -6.33 -9.18
CA PHE A 689 -23.71 -5.22 -9.93
C PHE A 689 -22.66 -4.13 -10.14
N VAL A 690 -22.30 -3.87 -11.40
CA VAL A 690 -21.43 -2.75 -11.79
C VAL A 690 -22.33 -1.58 -12.21
N PRO A 691 -22.50 -0.55 -11.36
CA PRO A 691 -23.49 0.50 -11.59
C PRO A 691 -23.01 1.55 -12.61
N LYS A 692 -23.96 2.24 -13.23
CA LYS A 692 -23.74 3.55 -13.83
C LYS A 692 -23.72 4.62 -12.74
N ARG A 693 -23.24 5.83 -13.06
CA ARG A 693 -23.11 6.91 -12.07
C ARG A 693 -24.44 7.32 -11.47
N GLU A 694 -25.49 7.35 -12.29
CA GLU A 694 -26.84 7.76 -11.92
C GLU A 694 -27.55 6.69 -11.08
N GLU A 695 -26.97 5.51 -10.95
CA GLU A 695 -27.49 4.41 -10.13
C GLU A 695 -26.86 4.41 -8.72
N ILE A 696 -25.72 5.08 -8.49
CA ILE A 696 -25.05 5.06 -7.19
C ILE A 696 -25.76 6.00 -6.20
N VAL A 697 -26.15 5.46 -5.04
CA VAL A 697 -26.86 6.20 -3.96
C VAL A 697 -26.07 6.23 -2.64
N SER A 698 -24.77 5.96 -2.72
CA SER A 698 -23.82 5.95 -1.59
C SER A 698 -22.75 7.04 -1.65
N PHE A 699 -22.88 8.01 -2.56
CA PHE A 699 -22.08 9.23 -2.50
C PHE A 699 -22.54 10.06 -1.32
N SER A 700 -21.61 10.72 -0.63
CA SER A 700 -21.97 11.74 0.35
C SER A 700 -22.66 12.91 -0.36
N PRO A 701 -23.69 13.54 0.24
CA PRO A 701 -24.22 14.81 -0.29
C PRO A 701 -23.19 15.94 -0.22
N VAL A 702 -22.11 15.75 0.55
CA VAL A 702 -20.97 16.67 0.58
C VAL A 702 -19.90 16.21 -0.40
N HIS A 703 -19.34 17.14 -1.17
CA HIS A 703 -18.16 16.91 -2.01
C HIS A 703 -17.12 18.02 -1.83
N LEU A 704 -15.86 17.69 -2.15
CA LEU A 704 -14.73 18.61 -2.11
C LEU A 704 -14.29 18.95 -3.53
N SER A 705 -14.57 20.17 -3.97
CA SER A 705 -14.11 20.68 -5.25
C SER A 705 -12.69 21.21 -5.18
N MET A 706 -11.90 20.94 -6.23
CA MET A 706 -10.52 21.41 -6.33
C MET A 706 -10.42 22.63 -7.25
N LYS A 707 -9.94 23.76 -6.73
CA LYS A 707 -9.38 24.84 -7.56
C LYS A 707 -7.95 24.48 -7.97
N THR A 708 -7.27 25.39 -8.69
CA THR A 708 -5.83 25.26 -8.97
C THR A 708 -5.07 24.94 -7.67
N PRO A 709 -4.38 23.79 -7.59
CA PRO A 709 -3.75 23.33 -6.36
C PRO A 709 -2.61 24.23 -5.89
N ASP A 710 -2.32 24.19 -4.59
CA ASP A 710 -1.15 24.85 -4.00
C ASP A 710 0.15 24.21 -4.53
N GLU A 711 1.14 25.05 -4.87
CA GLU A 711 2.40 24.61 -5.48
C GLU A 711 3.24 23.73 -4.53
N HIS A 712 3.21 24.02 -3.22
CA HIS A 712 3.91 23.21 -2.24
C HIS A 712 3.25 21.84 -2.11
N TYR A 713 1.91 21.79 -2.07
CA TYR A 713 1.17 20.54 -2.07
C TYR A 713 1.58 19.65 -3.26
N LEU A 714 1.56 20.17 -4.49
CA LEU A 714 1.93 19.40 -5.67
C LEU A 714 3.40 18.95 -5.65
N SER A 715 4.33 19.85 -5.36
CA SER A 715 5.76 19.53 -5.36
C SER A 715 6.16 18.53 -4.27
N ASN A 716 5.52 18.61 -3.10
CA ASN A 716 5.76 17.67 -2.00
C ASN A 716 5.15 16.29 -2.28
N ALA A 717 3.93 16.29 -2.85
CA ALA A 717 3.17 15.08 -3.07
C ALA A 717 3.69 14.19 -4.21
N VAL A 718 4.67 14.63 -5.00
CA VAL A 718 5.37 13.79 -5.99
C VAL A 718 6.65 13.15 -5.43
N ASN A 719 7.01 13.44 -4.17
CA ASN A 719 8.30 13.09 -3.61
C ASN A 719 8.28 11.83 -2.72
N HIS A 720 8.07 10.68 -3.33
CA HIS A 720 7.98 9.40 -2.62
C HIS A 720 9.30 8.64 -2.52
N LYS A 721 10.45 9.28 -2.71
CA LYS A 721 11.76 8.61 -2.69
C LYS A 721 12.68 9.08 -1.57
N VAL A 722 12.65 10.36 -1.27
CA VAL A 722 13.57 10.99 -0.31
C VAL A 722 12.91 11.06 1.05
N THR A 723 13.65 10.66 2.08
CA THR A 723 13.13 10.55 3.45
C THR A 723 13.47 11.76 4.33
N THR A 724 14.26 12.71 3.84
CA THR A 724 14.82 13.83 4.63
C THR A 724 14.06 15.15 4.53
N TYR A 725 12.83 15.14 3.99
CA TYR A 725 12.03 16.36 3.80
C TYR A 725 11.29 16.85 5.04
N TYR A 726 11.22 16.06 6.11
CA TYR A 726 10.60 16.52 7.35
C TYR A 726 11.23 17.84 7.80
N ASP A 727 10.42 18.84 8.09
CA ASP A 727 10.86 20.11 8.66
C ASP A 727 9.80 20.56 9.67
N ARG A 728 10.14 20.51 10.96
CA ARG A 728 9.18 20.68 12.05
C ARG A 728 8.47 22.03 11.98
N ASP A 729 9.25 23.10 11.85
CA ASP A 729 8.71 24.47 11.84
C ASP A 729 7.78 24.67 10.64
N PHE A 730 8.11 24.08 9.49
CA PHE A 730 7.24 24.11 8.32
C PHE A 730 5.94 23.34 8.57
N GLU A 731 6.03 22.10 9.06
CA GLU A 731 4.85 21.26 9.29
C GLU A 731 3.88 21.92 10.30
N GLU A 732 4.39 22.46 11.42
CA GLU A 732 3.58 23.13 12.45
C GLU A 732 2.92 24.43 11.95
N GLN A 733 3.50 25.13 10.97
CA GLN A 733 3.00 26.41 10.45
C GLN A 733 2.11 26.27 9.20
N ASN A 734 2.06 25.08 8.61
CA ASN A 734 1.40 24.87 7.32
C ASN A 734 0.48 23.63 7.40
N PRO A 735 -0.69 23.73 8.06
CA PRO A 735 -1.67 22.65 8.06
C PRO A 735 -2.26 22.49 6.65
N PHE A 736 -2.11 21.30 6.05
CA PHE A 736 -2.69 20.95 4.74
C PHE A 736 -3.99 20.16 4.90
N VAL A 737 -4.93 20.39 3.98
CA VAL A 737 -6.12 19.54 3.80
C VAL A 737 -5.71 18.12 3.43
N PHE A 738 -4.71 17.98 2.55
CA PHE A 738 -4.07 16.71 2.20
C PHE A 738 -2.63 16.71 2.71
N GLY A 739 -2.43 16.24 3.94
CA GLY A 739 -1.12 16.22 4.58
C GLY A 739 -0.35 14.92 4.34
N ARG A 740 0.95 14.94 4.64
CA ARG A 740 1.78 13.72 4.77
C ARG A 740 1.86 12.83 3.52
N THR A 741 1.89 13.43 2.34
CA THR A 741 1.81 12.73 1.05
C THR A 741 3.16 12.23 0.52
N ASN A 742 4.27 12.58 1.16
CA ASN A 742 5.63 12.25 0.70
C ASN A 742 6.22 10.98 1.36
N ALA A 743 7.51 10.70 1.10
CA ALA A 743 8.20 9.52 1.64
C ALA A 743 8.51 9.54 3.15
N VAL A 744 8.28 10.65 3.86
CA VAL A 744 8.60 10.81 5.29
C VAL A 744 7.66 10.01 6.20
N TRP A 745 6.48 9.64 5.69
CA TRP A 745 5.36 9.25 6.55
C TRP A 745 4.91 7.78 6.43
N PRO A 746 5.78 6.76 6.24
CA PRO A 746 5.32 5.38 6.14
C PRO A 746 4.58 4.95 7.42
N ALA A 747 3.29 4.64 7.28
CA ALA A 747 2.37 4.28 8.35
C ALA A 747 2.18 5.33 9.46
N ALA A 748 2.65 6.56 9.28
CA ALA A 748 2.45 7.61 10.26
C ALA A 748 0.96 7.95 10.40
N PRO A 749 0.48 8.29 11.61
CA PRO A 749 -0.91 8.69 11.83
C PRO A 749 -1.30 9.88 10.97
N ASN A 750 -2.53 10.00 10.51
CA ASN A 750 -3.01 11.24 9.90
C ASN A 750 -3.37 12.27 11.00
N THR A 751 -3.18 13.57 10.72
CA THR A 751 -3.67 14.65 11.59
C THR A 751 -5.21 14.60 11.68
N GLU A 752 -5.78 15.23 12.72
CA GLU A 752 -7.23 15.24 12.90
C GLU A 752 -7.97 15.90 11.72
N TRP A 753 -7.36 16.94 11.15
CA TRP A 753 -7.89 17.71 10.03
C TRP A 753 -7.53 17.18 8.64
N ASP A 754 -6.78 16.08 8.57
CA ASP A 754 -6.49 15.46 7.27
C ASP A 754 -7.78 14.93 6.66
N PHE A 755 -8.06 15.29 5.41
CA PHE A 755 -9.30 14.92 4.73
C PHE A 755 -9.53 13.41 4.71
N SER A 756 -8.47 12.61 4.50
CA SER A 756 -8.56 11.16 4.49
C SER A 756 -9.08 10.60 5.83
N ARG A 757 -8.74 11.25 6.95
CA ARG A 757 -9.12 10.79 8.29
C ARG A 757 -10.61 10.95 8.55
N TYR A 758 -11.14 12.17 8.42
CA TYR A 758 -12.51 12.44 8.82
C TYR A 758 -13.54 12.10 7.72
N ALA A 759 -13.15 12.15 6.44
CA ALA A 759 -14.03 11.78 5.31
C ALA A 759 -13.98 10.26 5.04
N ALA A 760 -12.79 9.69 4.88
CA ALA A 760 -12.63 8.29 4.45
C ALA A 760 -12.53 7.29 5.61
N GLY A 761 -12.28 7.74 6.84
CA GLY A 761 -11.97 6.85 7.98
C GLY A 761 -10.54 6.30 7.95
N VAL A 762 -9.63 6.96 7.22
CA VAL A 762 -8.24 6.52 7.04
C VAL A 762 -7.33 7.13 8.09
N ALA A 763 -6.92 6.32 9.06
CA ALA A 763 -6.20 6.80 10.24
C ALA A 763 -4.70 7.04 10.05
N ASP A 764 -4.08 6.50 8.99
CA ASP A 764 -2.64 6.56 8.75
C ASP A 764 -2.25 6.51 7.26
N ARG A 765 -0.98 6.74 6.94
CA ARG A 765 -0.41 6.66 5.58
C ARG A 765 0.15 5.26 5.26
N ARG A 766 -0.74 4.26 5.23
CA ARG A 766 -0.46 2.89 4.73
C ARG A 766 -1.05 2.65 3.34
N GLN A 767 -1.91 1.62 3.19
CA GLN A 767 -2.46 1.17 1.92
C GLN A 767 -3.98 1.09 1.99
N HIS A 768 -4.61 2.20 1.63
CA HIS A 768 -6.06 2.38 1.75
C HIS A 768 -6.73 2.30 0.38
N PHE A 769 -6.55 1.15 -0.30
CA PHE A 769 -7.19 0.86 -1.60
C PHE A 769 -8.68 0.50 -1.48
N ILE A 770 -9.13 0.17 -0.26
CA ILE A 770 -10.50 -0.25 0.03
C ILE A 770 -11.01 0.56 1.24
N PRO A 771 -11.04 1.91 1.15
CA PRO A 771 -11.40 2.78 2.27
C PRO A 771 -12.87 2.63 2.68
N PRO A 772 -13.22 2.78 3.96
CA PRO A 772 -14.58 2.50 4.45
C PRO A 772 -15.62 3.59 4.16
N TYR A 773 -15.26 4.88 4.16
CA TYR A 773 -16.20 6.01 3.95
C TYR A 773 -17.53 5.84 4.70
N PRO A 774 -17.54 5.82 6.06
CA PRO A 774 -18.70 5.42 6.85
C PRO A 774 -19.93 6.36 6.73
N ARG A 775 -19.77 7.52 6.09
CA ARG A 775 -20.79 8.57 5.92
C ARG A 775 -21.17 8.79 4.45
N GLY A 776 -20.83 7.84 3.59
CA GLY A 776 -20.91 7.95 2.14
C GLY A 776 -19.60 8.44 1.54
N THR A 777 -19.36 8.06 0.28
CA THR A 777 -18.14 8.39 -0.44
C THR A 777 -18.10 9.88 -0.76
N VAL A 778 -17.17 10.61 -0.16
CA VAL A 778 -16.99 12.06 -0.38
C VAL A 778 -16.13 12.25 -1.63
N LEU A 779 -16.73 12.74 -2.70
CA LEU A 779 -16.08 12.88 -4.01
C LEU A 779 -15.13 14.10 -4.05
N ILE A 780 -14.06 13.98 -4.83
CA ILE A 780 -13.20 15.12 -5.18
C ILE A 780 -13.49 15.54 -6.62
N THR A 781 -14.03 16.74 -6.82
CA THR A 781 -14.67 17.14 -8.08
C THR A 781 -14.09 18.43 -8.68
N PRO A 782 -14.38 18.73 -9.95
CA PRO A 782 -14.28 20.10 -10.45
C PRO A 782 -15.25 21.03 -9.73
N PRO A 783 -14.95 22.34 -9.57
CA PRO A 783 -15.88 23.30 -8.98
C PRO A 783 -17.19 23.39 -9.77
N GLN A 784 -18.31 23.40 -9.06
CA GLN A 784 -19.66 23.38 -9.61
C GLN A 784 -20.32 24.76 -9.61
N ALA A 785 -20.02 25.60 -8.61
CA ALA A 785 -20.54 26.96 -8.52
C ALA A 785 -19.49 27.98 -8.07
N GLY A 786 -19.87 29.27 -8.10
CA GLY A 786 -19.02 30.36 -7.62
C GLY A 786 -17.91 30.77 -8.62
N VAL A 787 -16.94 31.55 -8.13
CA VAL A 787 -15.92 32.20 -8.98
C VAL A 787 -14.87 31.22 -9.54
N PHE A 788 -14.83 30.00 -9.02
CA PHE A 788 -13.88 28.96 -9.44
C PHE A 788 -14.49 27.98 -10.45
N ALA A 789 -15.80 28.03 -10.67
CA ALA A 789 -16.50 27.12 -11.57
C ALA A 789 -16.39 27.58 -13.02
N ASP A 790 -16.09 26.63 -13.91
CA ASP A 790 -16.33 26.78 -15.34
C ASP A 790 -17.79 26.41 -15.61
N LEU A 791 -18.63 27.44 -15.70
CA LEU A 791 -20.08 27.33 -15.93
C LEU A 791 -20.43 27.03 -17.39
N ASP A 792 -19.50 27.26 -18.31
CA ASP A 792 -19.66 27.00 -19.75
C ASP A 792 -19.07 25.64 -20.16
N ALA A 793 -18.53 24.88 -19.20
CA ALA A 793 -17.92 23.58 -19.44
C ALA A 793 -18.90 22.59 -20.11
N PRO A 794 -18.51 21.91 -21.21
CA PRO A 794 -19.36 20.96 -21.94
C PRO A 794 -19.98 19.84 -21.08
N ARG A 795 -19.34 19.45 -19.97
CA ARG A 795 -19.86 18.45 -19.03
C ARG A 795 -21.20 18.84 -18.38
N GLY A 796 -21.59 20.11 -18.34
CA GLY A 796 -22.78 20.55 -17.60
C GLY A 796 -22.62 20.47 -16.08
N GLN A 797 -23.74 20.39 -15.35
CA GLN A 797 -23.72 20.32 -13.88
C GLN A 797 -23.60 18.87 -13.39
N MET A 798 -22.85 18.63 -12.32
CA MET A 798 -22.70 17.30 -11.73
C MET A 798 -24.05 16.68 -11.35
N VAL A 799 -24.98 17.44 -10.79
CA VAL A 799 -26.29 16.93 -10.34
C VAL A 799 -27.14 16.35 -11.46
N ASP A 800 -26.91 16.76 -12.72
CA ASP A 800 -27.62 16.22 -13.89
C ASP A 800 -27.14 14.82 -14.27
N HIS A 801 -25.95 14.42 -13.79
CA HIS A 801 -25.35 13.11 -14.01
C HIS A 801 -25.60 12.13 -12.87
N LEU A 802 -26.06 12.60 -11.72
CA LEU A 802 -26.23 11.79 -10.52
C LEU A 802 -27.66 11.25 -10.41
N HIS A 803 -27.85 10.31 -9.48
CA HIS A 803 -29.18 9.83 -9.12
C HIS A 803 -30.08 11.02 -8.72
N PRO A 804 -31.38 11.05 -9.09
CA PRO A 804 -32.28 12.17 -8.77
C PRO A 804 -32.36 12.55 -7.28
N LEU A 805 -32.01 11.63 -6.37
CA LEU A 805 -31.84 11.89 -4.93
C LEU A 805 -30.94 13.11 -4.65
N TYR A 806 -29.87 13.29 -5.43
CA TYR A 806 -28.85 14.30 -5.16
C TYR A 806 -29.23 15.72 -5.62
N ARG A 807 -30.29 15.88 -6.42
CA ARG A 807 -30.61 17.14 -7.11
C ARG A 807 -30.62 18.36 -6.18
N ASP A 808 -31.16 18.20 -4.97
CA ASP A 808 -31.41 19.32 -4.06
C ASP A 808 -30.64 19.22 -2.73
N ILE A 809 -29.74 18.23 -2.59
CA ILE A 809 -29.06 17.93 -1.31
C ILE A 809 -27.54 18.12 -1.36
N MET A 810 -26.98 18.42 -2.53
CA MET A 810 -25.52 18.55 -2.66
C MET A 810 -25.00 19.82 -1.98
N GLN A 811 -23.88 19.67 -1.27
CA GLN A 811 -23.12 20.75 -0.65
C GLN A 811 -21.66 20.71 -1.09
N GLU A 812 -21.18 21.87 -1.57
CA GLU A 812 -19.82 22.04 -2.09
C GLU A 812 -18.90 22.70 -1.05
N PHE A 813 -17.70 22.16 -0.90
CA PHE A 813 -16.55 22.84 -0.29
C PHE A 813 -15.42 22.94 -1.29
N ILE A 814 -14.62 24.00 -1.24
CA ILE A 814 -13.55 24.25 -2.23
C ILE A 814 -12.20 24.24 -1.54
N SER A 815 -11.23 23.52 -2.11
CA SER A 815 -9.85 23.45 -1.62
C SER A 815 -8.83 23.50 -2.76
N ASP A 816 -7.59 23.78 -2.43
CA ASP A 816 -6.42 23.62 -3.29
C ASP A 816 -5.42 22.57 -2.76
N GLY A 817 -5.87 21.75 -1.81
CA GLY A 817 -5.06 20.76 -1.11
C GLY A 817 -4.36 21.30 0.13
N ARG A 818 -4.26 22.63 0.28
CA ARG A 818 -3.70 23.28 1.47
C ARG A 818 -4.76 23.95 2.31
N HIS A 819 -5.59 24.81 1.73
CA HIS A 819 -6.61 25.58 2.44
C HIS A 819 -8.02 25.26 1.94
N TYR A 820 -9.03 25.77 2.65
CA TYR A 820 -10.40 25.86 2.13
C TYR A 820 -10.73 27.28 1.69
N TYR A 821 -11.72 27.42 0.80
CA TYR A 821 -12.11 28.70 0.21
C TYR A 821 -13.63 28.90 0.23
N SER A 822 -14.07 30.15 0.40
CA SER A 822 -15.46 30.52 0.14
C SER A 822 -15.76 30.48 -1.36
N ALA A 823 -17.01 30.18 -1.73
CA ALA A 823 -17.43 30.09 -3.14
C ALA A 823 -17.25 31.41 -3.93
N ASP A 824 -17.25 32.56 -3.24
CA ASP A 824 -16.97 33.87 -3.84
C ASP A 824 -15.48 34.22 -3.91
N GLY A 825 -14.61 33.33 -3.41
CA GLY A 825 -13.15 33.47 -3.40
C GLY A 825 -12.60 34.53 -2.46
N LYS A 826 -13.42 35.16 -1.61
CA LYS A 826 -12.98 36.26 -0.72
C LYS A 826 -12.39 35.79 0.60
N GLN A 827 -12.69 34.57 1.03
CA GLN A 827 -12.19 34.01 2.29
C GLN A 827 -11.36 32.76 2.03
N THR A 828 -10.24 32.67 2.73
CA THR A 828 -9.37 31.50 2.80
C THR A 828 -9.36 31.04 4.25
N TYR A 829 -9.50 29.73 4.47
CA TYR A 829 -9.56 29.14 5.79
C TYR A 829 -8.45 28.12 5.99
N ALA A 830 -7.83 28.13 7.17
CA ALA A 830 -6.84 27.15 7.57
C ALA A 830 -7.45 25.75 7.68
N ALA A 831 -6.70 24.72 7.30
CA ALA A 831 -7.22 23.35 7.26
C ALA A 831 -7.57 22.82 8.66
N ASP A 832 -6.70 23.06 9.63
CA ASP A 832 -6.79 22.65 11.04
C ASP A 832 -7.91 23.35 11.84
N GLU A 833 -8.50 24.40 11.29
CA GLU A 833 -9.68 25.05 11.87
C GLU A 833 -10.96 24.68 11.11
N TYR A 834 -10.95 24.86 9.78
CA TYR A 834 -12.18 24.77 8.98
C TYR A 834 -12.62 23.34 8.69
N TYR A 835 -11.75 22.34 8.89
CA TYR A 835 -12.16 20.93 8.74
C TYR A 835 -13.36 20.58 9.62
N GLN A 836 -13.54 21.23 10.78
CA GLN A 836 -14.67 20.97 11.67
C GLN A 836 -16.01 21.26 10.99
N THR A 837 -16.06 22.33 10.17
CA THR A 837 -17.23 22.67 9.36
C THR A 837 -17.52 21.60 8.32
N VAL A 838 -16.47 21.15 7.62
CA VAL A 838 -16.59 20.13 6.57
C VAL A 838 -16.99 18.78 7.16
N ALA A 839 -16.34 18.36 8.24
CA ALA A 839 -16.64 17.13 8.96
C ALA A 839 -18.07 17.13 9.52
N ALA A 840 -18.53 18.25 10.08
CA ALA A 840 -19.90 18.40 10.55
C ALA A 840 -20.92 18.29 9.40
N ALA A 841 -20.63 18.90 8.24
CA ALA A 841 -21.47 18.79 7.06
C ALA A 841 -21.56 17.33 6.55
N ILE A 842 -20.44 16.60 6.50
CA ILE A 842 -20.42 15.18 6.11
C ILE A 842 -21.24 14.34 7.11
N GLU A 843 -21.07 14.58 8.41
CA GLU A 843 -21.82 13.88 9.46
C GLU A 843 -23.33 14.14 9.35
N GLN A 844 -23.75 15.37 9.05
CA GLN A 844 -25.15 15.72 8.85
C GLN A 844 -25.72 15.16 7.53
N GLY A 845 -24.92 15.20 6.45
CA GLY A 845 -25.30 14.74 5.12
C GLY A 845 -25.69 13.27 5.08
N LYS A 846 -25.09 12.43 5.94
CA LYS A 846 -25.33 10.98 5.96
C LYS A 846 -26.81 10.60 6.15
N ALA A 847 -27.60 11.42 6.87
CA ALA A 847 -29.02 11.17 7.13
C ALA A 847 -29.91 11.35 5.87
N GLN A 848 -29.37 11.97 4.82
CA GLN A 848 -30.06 12.19 3.54
C GLN A 848 -29.85 11.03 2.55
N LEU A 849 -28.97 10.08 2.89
CA LEU A 849 -28.72 8.87 2.09
C LEU A 849 -29.74 7.78 2.39
N PRO A 850 -29.98 6.82 1.48
CA PRO A 850 -30.83 5.67 1.78
C PRO A 850 -30.33 4.88 2.99
N LEU A 851 -29.01 4.69 3.08
CA LEU A 851 -28.36 3.96 4.16
C LEU A 851 -26.90 4.39 4.35
N THR A 852 -26.33 4.01 5.48
CA THR A 852 -24.89 4.10 5.79
C THR A 852 -24.37 2.80 6.38
N VAL A 853 -23.07 2.54 6.28
CA VAL A 853 -22.44 1.33 6.82
C VAL A 853 -21.27 1.69 7.74
N ALA A 854 -21.22 1.07 8.93
CA ALA A 854 -20.10 1.12 9.87
C ALA A 854 -19.51 -0.28 10.12
N GLY A 855 -18.40 -0.37 10.87
CA GLY A 855 -17.74 -1.64 11.25
C GLY A 855 -16.49 -1.99 10.45
N ASP A 856 -15.76 -0.97 9.96
CA ASP A 856 -14.57 -1.12 9.11
C ASP A 856 -14.83 -1.97 7.86
N VAL A 857 -16.01 -1.83 7.26
CA VAL A 857 -16.41 -2.46 6.01
C VAL A 857 -16.48 -1.38 4.94
N ALA A 858 -15.84 -1.62 3.80
CA ALA A 858 -16.03 -0.77 2.64
C ALA A 858 -17.31 -1.17 1.93
N TRP A 859 -18.06 -0.20 1.42
CA TRP A 859 -19.40 -0.45 0.94
C TRP A 859 -19.75 0.42 -0.26
N VAL A 860 -20.67 -0.08 -1.07
CA VAL A 860 -21.31 0.69 -2.15
C VAL A 860 -22.77 0.30 -2.21
N ALA A 861 -23.65 1.30 -2.21
CA ALA A 861 -25.07 1.12 -2.50
C ALA A 861 -25.41 1.74 -3.85
N ALA A 862 -26.06 0.95 -4.71
CA ALA A 862 -26.60 1.40 -5.98
C ALA A 862 -28.08 0.98 -6.11
N GLN A 863 -28.90 1.83 -6.69
CA GLN A 863 -30.28 1.51 -7.01
C GLN A 863 -30.32 0.67 -8.29
N SER A 864 -30.56 -0.63 -8.15
CA SER A 864 -30.55 -1.59 -9.26
C SER A 864 -31.91 -1.71 -9.97
N ALA A 865 -32.99 -1.29 -9.31
CA ALA A 865 -34.34 -1.11 -9.87
C ALA A 865 -35.14 -0.08 -9.05
N ASP A 866 -36.36 0.27 -9.49
CA ASP A 866 -37.19 1.33 -8.89
C ASP A 866 -37.40 1.24 -7.36
N ASN A 867 -37.42 0.02 -6.81
CA ASN A 867 -37.62 -0.30 -5.39
C ASN A 867 -36.56 -1.27 -4.83
N HIS A 868 -35.42 -1.42 -5.51
CA HIS A 868 -34.32 -2.29 -5.07
C HIS A 868 -32.99 -1.55 -5.00
N LEU A 869 -32.29 -1.71 -3.87
CA LEU A 869 -30.88 -1.34 -3.75
C LEU A 869 -30.01 -2.59 -3.75
N ARG A 870 -28.93 -2.56 -4.53
CA ARG A 870 -27.80 -3.47 -4.37
C ARG A 870 -26.78 -2.85 -3.44
N LEU A 871 -26.57 -3.49 -2.28
CA LEU A 871 -25.51 -3.14 -1.33
C LEU A 871 -24.36 -4.15 -1.45
N THR A 872 -23.19 -3.68 -1.86
CA THR A 872 -21.95 -4.46 -1.83
C THR A 872 -21.18 -4.13 -0.56
N LEU A 873 -20.80 -5.14 0.21
CA LEU A 873 -20.00 -5.04 1.43
C LEU A 873 -18.67 -5.77 1.22
N VAL A 874 -17.54 -5.14 1.56
CA VAL A 874 -16.20 -5.69 1.33
C VAL A 874 -15.34 -5.54 2.59
N ASP A 875 -14.62 -6.60 2.98
CA ASP A 875 -13.58 -6.51 4.01
C ASP A 875 -12.53 -5.47 3.61
N SER A 876 -12.48 -4.34 4.32
CA SER A 876 -11.58 -3.21 4.05
C SER A 876 -10.10 -3.49 4.35
N GLY A 877 -9.79 -4.58 5.04
CA GLY A 877 -8.45 -4.90 5.54
C GLY A 877 -7.51 -5.32 4.42
N TYR A 878 -6.95 -4.37 3.67
CA TYR A 878 -6.21 -4.62 2.43
C TYR A 878 -5.13 -5.70 2.61
N LEU A 879 -4.12 -5.48 3.46
CA LEU A 879 -3.12 -6.51 3.83
C LEU A 879 -3.41 -7.23 5.16
N ASN A 880 -4.51 -6.89 5.81
CA ASN A 880 -4.90 -7.43 7.11
C ASN A 880 -6.38 -7.84 7.09
N PRO A 881 -6.74 -8.88 6.34
CA PRO A 881 -8.11 -9.36 6.27
C PRO A 881 -8.57 -9.89 7.63
N GLN A 882 -9.84 -9.70 7.93
CA GLN A 882 -10.49 -10.26 9.12
C GLN A 882 -11.99 -10.42 8.88
N ALA A 883 -12.64 -11.30 9.63
CA ALA A 883 -14.10 -11.32 9.66
C ALA A 883 -14.60 -10.00 10.25
N ARG A 884 -15.66 -9.43 9.67
CA ARG A 884 -16.22 -8.14 10.09
C ARG A 884 -17.72 -8.24 10.19
N THR A 885 -18.31 -7.35 10.96
CA THR A 885 -19.76 -7.15 11.00
C THR A 885 -20.06 -5.75 10.49
N ALA A 886 -20.73 -5.67 9.34
CA ALA A 886 -21.24 -4.45 8.78
C ALA A 886 -22.50 -4.03 9.54
N LEU A 887 -22.50 -2.82 10.10
CA LEU A 887 -23.68 -2.24 10.73
C LEU A 887 -24.35 -1.32 9.71
N VAL A 888 -25.40 -1.82 9.07
CA VAL A 888 -26.17 -1.09 8.07
C VAL A 888 -27.30 -0.33 8.77
N GLN A 889 -27.30 0.98 8.62
CA GLN A 889 -28.33 1.87 9.16
C GLN A 889 -29.12 2.49 8.00
N PHE A 890 -30.44 2.35 8.01
CA PHE A 890 -31.35 2.93 7.02
C PHE A 890 -31.78 4.34 7.44
N HIS A 891 -31.90 5.27 6.47
CA HIS A 891 -32.40 6.63 6.70
C HIS A 891 -33.53 6.98 5.72
N ALA A 892 -33.20 7.38 4.49
CA ALA A 892 -34.18 7.90 3.53
C ALA A 892 -35.09 6.83 2.90
N VAL A 893 -34.87 5.55 3.20
CA VAL A 893 -35.68 4.42 2.70
C VAL A 893 -36.13 3.51 3.83
N LYS A 894 -37.24 2.80 3.63
CA LYS A 894 -37.74 1.81 4.58
C LYS A 894 -37.64 0.40 3.99
N PRO A 895 -36.78 -0.47 4.52
CA PRO A 895 -36.61 -1.83 4.00
C PRO A 895 -37.86 -2.67 4.26
N ILE A 896 -38.30 -3.39 3.23
CA ILE A 896 -39.35 -4.43 3.30
C ILE A 896 -38.68 -5.80 3.50
N LYS A 897 -37.61 -6.03 2.73
CA LYS A 897 -36.88 -7.29 2.70
C LYS A 897 -35.41 -7.02 2.44
N VAL A 898 -34.56 -7.68 3.23
CA VAL A 898 -33.10 -7.68 3.06
C VAL A 898 -32.70 -9.12 2.76
N THR A 899 -32.09 -9.36 1.61
CA THR A 899 -31.77 -10.71 1.13
C THR A 899 -30.31 -10.77 0.70
N ASP A 900 -29.59 -11.79 1.13
CA ASP A 900 -28.29 -12.09 0.55
C ASP A 900 -28.45 -12.62 -0.87
N VAL A 901 -27.77 -11.99 -1.83
CA VAL A 901 -27.91 -12.26 -3.27
C VAL A 901 -27.42 -13.65 -3.63
N LEU A 902 -26.31 -14.10 -3.06
CA LEU A 902 -25.67 -15.35 -3.48
C LEU A 902 -26.36 -16.58 -2.87
N THR A 903 -26.85 -16.44 -1.64
CA THR A 903 -27.48 -17.54 -0.87
C THR A 903 -29.00 -17.53 -0.95
N GLY A 904 -29.63 -16.39 -1.26
CA GLY A 904 -31.07 -16.19 -1.17
C GLY A 904 -31.60 -16.08 0.26
N GLU A 905 -30.73 -16.08 1.27
CA GLU A 905 -31.10 -16.01 2.68
C GLU A 905 -31.70 -14.64 3.00
N ARG A 906 -32.87 -14.63 3.67
CA ARG A 906 -33.44 -13.42 4.22
C ARG A 906 -32.69 -13.06 5.51
N LEU A 907 -32.17 -11.83 5.57
CA LEU A 907 -31.49 -11.32 6.75
C LEU A 907 -32.49 -10.61 7.66
N GLU A 908 -32.44 -10.97 8.94
CA GLU A 908 -33.32 -10.41 9.95
C GLU A 908 -32.85 -9.03 10.39
N MET A 909 -33.79 -8.10 10.48
CA MET A 909 -33.53 -6.74 10.96
C MET A 909 -33.11 -6.77 12.43
N THR A 910 -32.05 -6.05 12.78
CA THR A 910 -31.58 -5.95 14.18
C THR A 910 -32.52 -5.08 15.01
N ASN A 911 -33.06 -4.04 14.41
CA ASN A 911 -34.15 -3.22 14.93
C ASN A 911 -34.97 -2.66 13.75
N THR A 912 -35.83 -1.67 13.99
CA THR A 912 -36.71 -1.12 12.95
C THR A 912 -36.00 -0.53 11.73
N ASP A 913 -34.76 -0.10 11.89
CA ASP A 913 -34.04 0.76 10.94
C ASP A 913 -32.57 0.35 10.75
N SER A 914 -32.18 -0.83 11.22
CA SER A 914 -30.81 -1.34 11.04
C SER A 914 -30.73 -2.86 10.92
N VAL A 915 -29.67 -3.32 10.27
CA VAL A 915 -29.30 -4.73 10.15
C VAL A 915 -27.78 -4.90 10.32
N ALA A 916 -27.39 -5.87 11.14
CA ALA A 916 -26.00 -6.33 11.25
C ALA A 916 -25.76 -7.48 10.26
N ILE A 917 -24.72 -7.36 9.43
CA ILE A 917 -24.41 -8.33 8.38
C ILE A 917 -22.95 -8.77 8.51
N ASP A 918 -22.72 -10.06 8.69
CA ASP A 918 -21.36 -10.59 8.74
C ASP A 918 -20.74 -10.66 7.34
N VAL A 919 -19.56 -10.05 7.22
CA VAL A 919 -18.71 -10.09 6.04
C VAL A 919 -17.61 -11.13 6.28
N PRO A 920 -17.56 -12.20 5.49
CA PRO A 920 -16.58 -13.26 5.68
C PRO A 920 -15.15 -12.74 5.58
N LEU A 921 -14.26 -13.36 6.36
CA LEU A 921 -12.85 -13.00 6.40
C LEU A 921 -12.25 -12.99 4.99
N GLY A 922 -11.67 -11.85 4.62
CA GLY A 922 -11.02 -11.69 3.33
C GLY A 922 -11.98 -11.70 2.15
N LEU A 923 -13.29 -11.55 2.34
CA LEU A 923 -14.25 -11.64 1.25
C LEU A 923 -15.21 -10.42 1.23
N PHE A 924 -16.38 -10.63 0.64
CA PHE A 924 -17.42 -9.65 0.39
C PHE A 924 -18.81 -10.29 0.47
N ARG A 925 -19.86 -9.47 0.53
CA ARG A 925 -21.27 -9.86 0.48
C ARG A 925 -22.02 -8.94 -0.48
N PHE A 926 -23.05 -9.48 -1.13
CA PHE A 926 -23.96 -8.71 -1.98
C PHE A 926 -25.36 -8.86 -1.42
N ILE A 927 -26.00 -7.74 -1.14
CA ILE A 927 -27.30 -7.69 -0.45
C ILE A 927 -28.30 -6.98 -1.35
N ASP A 928 -29.43 -7.61 -1.59
CA ASP A 928 -30.62 -6.99 -2.19
C ASP A 928 -31.50 -6.42 -1.08
N ILE A 929 -31.86 -5.15 -1.20
CA ILE A 929 -32.70 -4.43 -0.27
C ILE A 929 -33.91 -3.94 -1.04
N GLU A 930 -35.02 -4.65 -0.87
CA GLU A 930 -36.33 -4.21 -1.34
C GLU A 930 -36.87 -3.17 -0.36
N PHE A 931 -37.31 -2.02 -0.84
CA PHE A 931 -37.74 -0.91 0.00
C PHE A 931 -39.02 -0.23 -0.50
N THR A 932 -39.73 0.42 0.43
CA THR A 932 -40.74 1.42 0.07
C THR A 932 -40.12 2.81 0.05
N LYS A 933 -40.48 3.60 -0.97
CA LYS A 933 -40.10 5.01 -1.09
C LYS A 933 -40.69 5.88 0.02
#